data_AF-A0A956YV96-F1
#
_entry.id   AF-A0A956YV96-F1
#
_cell.length_a   1.000
_cell.length_b   1.000
_cell.length_c   1.000
_cell.angle_alpha   90.00
_cell.angle_beta   90.00
_cell.angle_gamma   90.00
#
_symmetry.space_group_name_H-M   'P 1'
#
loop_
_entity.id
_entity.type
_entity.pdbx_description
1 polymer ?
#
loop_
_entity_poly.entity_id
_entity_poly.type
_entity_poly.pdbx_seq_one_letter_code
_entity_poly.pdbx_strand_id
1 'polypeptide(L)'
;MRKHRFVRHGAVVLFYLLLAIIITFPLILNFSSAFAGFEYSDAYEDARHIWWFTYALRQGQPLFFQPMLAYPYGIEGVTLQANLLQYFPAWLFAFIMPLPAAHNLHMLLTLALNGWAMYLLAHALIGRSHPALIAGAIFMAFPTMQGHLAAAHSGLIVQWPFVLYALALLRLEALPERRWQPASLLFAAVCFVLAALGHTLEIVWALLPLTAFFALRWGVRRRWNALRHMVIACALALFVLGLYLLPAFTSTAAYADEGGSVRFSADLLAPFTPSFFHPLYGQMEYTHRVLGINIDEGAAYVGIVGGLLAVMGVWRCQQARGWLVLALVAYVLSLGPLLKVFDQPVRFGVDGYSSHIVLPWALLQDLPIFNLVRTPARFNFVLALCVAVLAGWGASWLLERYIKGPSLRWAVTLVGIGLILFDYQTFFPLPTTSAEIPVAIAELQDREDVRAVMDVPWDNLVSAKSGLYLQTAHQHPLIAGQVTRRTPVSPTLLTILETTLDPALLDAAGVDVIIAHKQQLGDGALSNMEQHLGTPVFEDERFALFETPRTQARPGYTTVLATEHIINSQVDSYVFAPTAGWAVLEATLDAKGRDFRVLLNGQTLATGFLDEATPMRVPLSFPDAGYYTVSIGIEPPCPEQIAPGEICRSIQVESLV
;
A
#
# COMPACT_ATOMS: atom_id res chain seq x y z
N MET A 1 -2.90 31.55 31.62
CA MET A 1 -3.83 30.77 30.75
C MET A 1 -3.15 30.00 29.61
N ARG A 2 -2.24 30.59 28.79
CA ARG A 2 -1.55 29.86 27.70
C ARG A 2 -0.71 28.66 28.18
N LYS A 3 0.10 28.82 29.25
CA LYS A 3 0.95 27.76 29.82
C LYS A 3 0.16 26.49 30.21
N HIS A 4 -1.00 26.65 30.87
CA HIS A 4 -1.86 25.53 31.24
C HIS A 4 -2.47 24.78 30.04
N ARG A 5 -2.70 25.46 28.90
CA ARG A 5 -3.17 24.79 27.68
C ARG A 5 -2.09 23.91 27.07
N PHE A 6 -0.85 24.41 26.98
CA PHE A 6 0.28 23.62 26.49
C PHE A 6 0.54 22.38 27.33
N VAL A 7 0.55 22.51 28.67
CA VAL A 7 0.72 21.37 29.58
C VAL A 7 -0.39 20.33 29.39
N ARG A 8 -1.64 20.74 29.22
CA ARG A 8 -2.76 19.83 28.97
C ARG A 8 -2.62 19.09 27.63
N HIS A 9 -2.26 19.78 26.55
CA HIS A 9 -2.07 19.12 25.26
C HIS A 9 -0.88 18.15 25.29
N GLY A 10 0.23 18.52 25.93
CA GLY A 10 1.38 17.64 26.12
C GLY A 10 1.01 16.37 26.88
N ALA A 11 0.23 16.49 27.97
CA ALA A 11 -0.26 15.33 28.72
C ALA A 11 -1.17 14.40 27.89
N VAL A 12 -2.03 14.96 27.03
CA VAL A 12 -2.91 14.16 26.15
C VAL A 12 -2.11 13.45 25.06
N VAL A 13 -1.12 14.11 24.45
CA VAL A 13 -0.24 13.45 23.47
C VAL A 13 0.56 12.33 24.12
N LEU A 14 1.13 12.56 25.30
CA LEU A 14 1.85 11.54 26.05
C LEU A 14 0.93 10.35 26.41
N PHE A 15 -0.31 10.62 26.80
CA PHE A 15 -1.30 9.58 27.06
C PHE A 15 -1.54 8.71 25.82
N TYR A 16 -1.76 9.31 24.64
CA TYR A 16 -1.95 8.53 23.41
C TYR A 16 -0.67 7.84 22.93
N LEU A 17 0.51 8.38 23.24
CA LEU A 17 1.78 7.70 22.99
C LEU A 17 1.89 6.41 23.82
N LEU A 18 1.46 6.43 25.09
CA LEU A 18 1.39 5.22 25.90
C LEU A 18 0.40 4.20 25.31
N LEU A 19 -0.75 4.64 24.79
CA LEU A 19 -1.69 3.74 24.12
C LEU A 19 -1.10 3.17 22.83
N ALA A 20 -0.37 3.97 22.05
CA ALA A 20 0.31 3.51 20.84
C ALA A 20 1.31 2.40 21.18
N ILE A 21 2.11 2.56 22.24
CA ILE A 21 3.05 1.52 22.71
C ILE A 21 2.32 0.22 23.07
N ILE A 22 1.13 0.30 23.69
CA ILE A 22 0.31 -0.87 24.02
C ILE A 22 -0.18 -1.56 22.75
N ILE A 23 -0.73 -0.80 21.79
CA ILE A 23 -1.24 -1.33 20.51
C ILE A 23 -0.10 -2.01 19.74
N THR A 24 1.10 -1.43 19.75
CA THR A 24 2.26 -1.93 18.99
C THR A 24 3.10 -2.96 19.76
N PHE A 25 2.69 -3.40 20.95
CA PHE A 25 3.49 -4.35 21.72
C PHE A 25 3.68 -5.65 20.91
N PRO A 26 4.91 -6.22 20.80
CA PRO A 26 6.11 -5.99 21.61
C PRO A 26 7.17 -5.04 21.00
N LEU A 27 6.84 -4.22 19.99
CA LEU A 27 7.78 -3.39 19.23
C LEU A 27 8.79 -2.63 20.11
N ILE A 28 8.36 -2.11 21.26
CA ILE A 28 9.21 -1.35 22.19
C ILE A 28 10.42 -2.15 22.72
N LEU A 29 10.34 -3.49 22.75
CA LEU A 29 11.42 -4.37 23.20
C LEU A 29 12.53 -4.49 22.15
N ASN A 30 12.19 -4.37 20.87
CA ASN A 30 13.10 -4.50 19.72
C ASN A 30 13.15 -3.20 18.89
N PHE A 31 13.00 -2.05 19.56
CA PHE A 31 12.69 -0.76 18.92
C PHE A 31 13.73 -0.30 17.88
N SER A 32 14.99 -0.69 18.06
CA SER A 32 16.10 -0.34 17.17
C SER A 32 16.58 -1.50 16.28
N SER A 33 16.00 -2.70 16.44
CA SER A 33 16.43 -3.94 15.78
C SER A 33 15.33 -4.63 14.99
N ALA A 34 14.11 -4.10 14.99
CA ALA A 34 12.99 -4.60 14.20
C ALA A 34 12.13 -3.43 13.69
N PHE A 35 11.44 -3.65 12.58
CA PHE A 35 10.38 -2.76 12.07
C PHE A 35 9.00 -3.27 12.51
N ALA A 36 8.05 -2.36 12.65
CA ALA A 36 6.65 -2.71 12.84
C ALA A 36 6.06 -3.29 11.53
N GLY A 37 5.32 -4.40 11.63
CA GLY A 37 4.63 -5.02 10.50
C GLY A 37 5.16 -6.41 10.12
N PHE A 38 4.45 -7.06 9.20
CA PHE A 38 4.80 -8.38 8.66
C PHE A 38 5.99 -8.32 7.70
N GLU A 39 6.64 -9.46 7.45
CA GLU A 39 7.79 -9.54 6.55
C GLU A 39 7.46 -9.17 5.10
N TYR A 40 6.21 -9.42 4.67
CA TYR A 40 5.73 -9.04 3.34
C TYR A 40 5.29 -7.56 3.22
N SER A 41 5.31 -6.83 4.35
CA SER A 41 4.83 -5.44 4.44
C SER A 41 5.70 -4.45 3.65
N ASP A 42 5.29 -3.18 3.64
CA ASP A 42 6.07 -2.08 3.05
C ASP A 42 7.18 -1.57 3.98
N ALA A 43 7.45 -2.21 5.13
CA ALA A 43 8.37 -1.69 6.15
C ALA A 43 9.80 -1.47 5.60
N TYR A 44 10.30 -2.40 4.80
CA TYR A 44 11.61 -2.30 4.16
C TYR A 44 11.66 -1.22 3.06
N GLU A 45 10.58 -1.07 2.28
CA GLU A 45 10.43 0.01 1.31
C GLU A 45 10.42 1.37 2.02
N ASP A 46 9.61 1.53 3.06
CA ASP A 46 9.53 2.73 3.89
C ASP A 46 10.89 3.07 4.53
N ALA A 47 11.57 2.07 5.10
CA ALA A 47 12.89 2.24 5.69
C ALA A 47 13.90 2.76 4.66
N ARG A 48 13.90 2.19 3.45
CA ARG A 48 14.77 2.63 2.36
C ARG A 48 14.48 4.06 1.94
N HIS A 49 13.22 4.48 1.87
CA HIS A 49 12.86 5.88 1.58
C HIS A 49 13.30 6.84 2.67
N ILE A 50 13.09 6.48 3.94
CA ILE A 50 13.57 7.25 5.09
C ILE A 50 15.09 7.42 5.03
N TRP A 51 15.81 6.32 4.76
CA TRP A 51 17.26 6.34 4.57
C TRP A 51 17.67 7.21 3.40
N TRP A 52 16.99 7.11 2.24
CA TRP A 52 17.32 7.89 1.05
C TRP A 52 17.30 9.39 1.31
N PHE A 53 16.27 9.92 1.98
CA PHE A 53 16.22 11.33 2.32
C PHE A 53 17.42 11.75 3.19
N THR A 54 17.77 10.95 4.20
CA THR A 54 18.94 11.23 5.05
C THR A 54 20.25 11.13 4.27
N TYR A 55 20.43 10.10 3.46
CA TYR A 55 21.60 9.87 2.61
C TYR A 55 21.77 11.00 1.60
N ALA A 56 20.73 11.32 0.85
CA ALA A 56 20.76 12.34 -0.19
C ALA A 56 21.06 13.73 0.38
N LEU A 57 20.48 14.09 1.52
CA LEU A 57 20.82 15.35 2.21
C LEU A 57 22.27 15.40 2.70
N ARG A 58 22.84 14.27 3.14
CA ARG A 58 24.25 14.20 3.58
C ARG A 58 25.24 14.25 2.42
N GLN A 59 24.89 13.61 1.30
CA GLN A 59 25.77 13.46 0.14
C GLN A 59 25.53 14.50 -0.97
N GLY A 60 24.54 15.38 -0.80
CA GLY A 60 24.16 16.35 -1.84
C GLY A 60 23.52 15.71 -3.07
N GLN A 61 22.86 14.56 -2.93
CA GLN A 61 22.13 13.89 -4.01
C GLN A 61 20.73 14.49 -4.19
N PRO A 62 20.11 14.32 -5.38
CA PRO A 62 18.72 14.70 -5.58
C PRO A 62 17.77 13.99 -4.60
N LEU A 63 16.80 14.70 -4.02
CA LEU A 63 15.84 14.09 -3.09
C LEU A 63 14.82 13.22 -3.81
N PHE A 64 14.31 13.70 -4.94
CA PHE A 64 13.20 13.10 -5.68
C PHE A 64 13.64 12.36 -6.94
N PHE A 65 14.93 12.29 -7.23
CA PHE A 65 15.49 11.40 -8.26
C PHE A 65 16.31 10.31 -7.59
N GLN A 66 16.17 9.07 -8.03
CA GLN A 66 16.74 7.87 -7.40
C GLN A 66 17.82 7.28 -8.32
N PRO A 67 19.06 7.78 -8.29
CA PRO A 67 20.15 7.29 -9.14
C PRO A 67 20.58 5.85 -8.83
N MET A 68 20.29 5.35 -7.63
CA MET A 68 20.69 4.02 -7.17
C MET A 68 19.65 2.91 -7.48
N LEU A 69 18.61 3.21 -8.26
CA LEU A 69 17.62 2.22 -8.70
C LEU A 69 17.57 2.18 -10.22
N ALA A 70 17.27 1.01 -10.78
CA ALA A 70 17.28 0.81 -12.24
C ALA A 70 18.62 1.24 -12.86
N TYR A 71 19.71 0.77 -12.26
CA TYR A 71 21.06 1.04 -12.76
C TYR A 71 21.15 0.66 -14.26
N PRO A 72 21.84 1.45 -15.11
CA PRO A 72 22.59 2.69 -14.80
C PRO A 72 21.76 3.98 -14.91
N TYR A 73 20.46 3.89 -15.16
CA TYR A 73 19.67 5.04 -15.61
C TYR A 73 19.07 5.85 -14.45
N GLY A 74 18.76 5.23 -13.33
CA GLY A 74 18.00 5.89 -12.26
C GLY A 74 16.50 5.89 -12.52
N ILE A 75 15.71 6.25 -11.51
CA ILE A 75 14.26 6.48 -11.66
C ILE A 75 13.81 7.78 -11.01
N GLU A 76 12.71 8.35 -11.51
CA GLU A 76 12.03 9.45 -10.82
C GLU A 76 11.30 8.94 -9.57
N GLY A 77 11.57 9.57 -8.43
CA GLY A 77 10.98 9.30 -7.13
C GLY A 77 9.62 10.00 -6.95
N VAL A 78 8.75 9.88 -7.94
CA VAL A 78 7.43 10.54 -8.01
C VAL A 78 6.61 10.25 -6.76
N THR A 79 6.62 9.01 -6.28
CA THR A 79 5.90 8.58 -5.07
C THR A 79 6.51 9.13 -3.79
N LEU A 80 7.83 9.29 -3.72
CA LEU A 80 8.50 9.96 -2.59
C LEU A 80 8.08 11.42 -2.47
N GLN A 81 7.93 12.10 -3.61
CA GLN A 81 7.42 13.48 -3.65
C GLN A 81 5.94 13.51 -3.27
N ALA A 82 5.12 12.62 -3.84
CA ALA A 82 3.69 12.63 -3.65
C ALA A 82 3.25 12.40 -2.19
N ASN A 83 3.94 11.51 -1.47
CA ASN A 83 3.55 11.07 -0.13
C ASN A 83 4.57 11.51 0.94
N LEU A 84 4.99 12.78 0.94
CA LEU A 84 6.09 13.24 1.80
C LEU A 84 5.90 12.97 3.31
N LEU A 85 4.67 13.02 3.83
CA LEU A 85 4.40 12.75 5.25
C LEU A 85 4.42 11.26 5.61
N GLN A 86 4.46 10.36 4.61
CA GLN A 86 4.75 8.94 4.80
C GLN A 86 6.12 8.72 5.45
N TYR A 87 7.09 9.58 5.12
CA TYR A 87 8.48 9.44 5.57
C TYR A 87 8.88 10.55 6.55
N PHE A 88 8.15 11.67 6.60
CA PHE A 88 8.41 12.76 7.54
C PHE A 88 7.65 12.56 8.87
N PRO A 89 8.29 12.77 10.04
CA PRO A 89 9.65 13.25 10.28
C PRO A 89 10.70 12.14 10.48
N ALA A 90 10.43 10.90 10.08
CA ALA A 90 11.35 9.77 10.33
C ALA A 90 12.75 10.01 9.78
N TRP A 91 12.89 10.60 8.59
CA TRP A 91 14.20 10.89 8.01
C TRP A 91 14.98 11.99 8.77
N LEU A 92 14.32 12.85 9.54
CA LEU A 92 14.99 13.76 10.48
C LEU A 92 15.55 12.98 11.68
N PHE A 93 14.79 12.02 12.18
CA PHE A 93 15.23 11.18 13.28
C PHE A 93 16.41 10.31 12.89
N ALA A 94 16.42 9.78 11.67
CA ALA A 94 17.52 8.97 11.13
C ALA A 94 18.89 9.72 11.07
N PHE A 95 18.92 11.05 11.26
CA PHE A 95 20.20 11.75 11.46
C PHE A 95 20.88 11.45 12.80
N ILE A 96 20.10 11.11 13.84
CA ILE A 96 20.57 11.00 15.23
C ILE A 96 20.25 9.66 15.90
N MET A 97 19.52 8.77 15.22
CA MET A 97 19.19 7.43 15.73
C MET A 97 19.22 6.38 14.60
N PRO A 98 19.31 5.08 14.93
CA PRO A 98 19.24 4.02 13.94
C PRO A 98 17.95 4.07 13.11
N LEU A 99 18.03 3.63 11.86
CA LEU A 99 16.91 3.65 10.92
C LEU A 99 15.63 2.96 11.44
N PRO A 100 15.70 1.77 12.07
CA PRO A 100 14.49 1.12 12.63
C PRO A 100 13.84 1.94 13.75
N ALA A 101 14.65 2.54 14.63
CA ALA A 101 14.16 3.40 15.70
C ALA A 101 13.48 4.67 15.14
N ALA A 102 14.03 5.25 14.08
CA ALA A 102 13.45 6.40 13.40
C ALA A 102 12.08 6.10 12.76
N HIS A 103 11.97 4.97 12.06
CA HIS A 103 10.71 4.48 11.48
C HIS A 103 9.67 4.18 12.56
N ASN A 104 10.03 3.40 13.59
CA ASN A 104 9.13 3.02 14.67
C ASN A 104 8.65 4.23 15.49
N LEU A 105 9.54 5.21 15.73
CA LEU A 105 9.16 6.45 16.40
C LEU A 105 8.13 7.24 15.59
N HIS A 106 8.30 7.30 14.27
CA HIS A 106 7.32 7.91 13.39
C HIS A 106 5.95 7.21 13.47
N MET A 107 5.90 5.87 13.43
CA MET A 107 4.66 5.11 13.60
C MET A 107 3.94 5.42 14.93
N LEU A 108 4.68 5.40 16.05
CA LEU A 108 4.13 5.72 17.38
C LEU A 108 3.62 7.15 17.47
N LEU A 109 4.37 8.12 16.93
CA LEU A 109 3.97 9.52 16.90
C LEU A 109 2.72 9.73 16.03
N THR A 110 2.65 9.07 14.87
CA THR A 110 1.49 9.15 13.98
C THR A 110 0.22 8.64 14.66
N LEU A 111 0.26 7.46 15.29
CA LEU A 111 -0.89 6.95 16.07
C LEU A 111 -1.28 7.90 17.22
N ALA A 112 -0.31 8.43 17.95
CA ALA A 112 -0.57 9.37 19.04
C ALA A 112 -1.20 10.68 18.54
N LEU A 113 -0.73 11.19 17.40
CA LEU A 113 -1.28 12.40 16.75
C LEU A 113 -2.69 12.15 16.23
N ASN A 114 -3.00 10.96 15.71
CA ASN A 114 -4.36 10.60 15.29
C ASN A 114 -5.33 10.67 16.49
N GLY A 115 -4.95 10.07 17.62
CA GLY A 115 -5.74 10.12 18.85
C GLY A 115 -5.89 11.53 19.39
N TRP A 116 -4.82 12.33 19.35
CA TRP A 116 -4.83 13.72 19.78
C TRP A 116 -5.72 14.61 18.89
N ALA A 117 -5.62 14.49 17.56
CA ALA A 117 -6.45 15.25 16.63
C ALA A 117 -7.94 14.91 16.81
N MET A 118 -8.24 13.62 16.99
CA MET A 118 -9.61 13.17 17.25
C MET A 118 -10.12 13.65 18.61
N TYR A 119 -9.27 13.67 19.64
CA TYR A 119 -9.60 14.32 20.90
C TYR A 119 -9.95 15.81 20.73
N LEU A 120 -9.21 16.55 19.90
CA LEU A 120 -9.52 17.96 19.64
C LEU A 120 -10.86 18.12 18.92
N LEU A 121 -11.13 17.28 17.91
CA LEU A 121 -12.39 17.28 17.18
C LEU A 121 -13.57 16.96 18.12
N ALA A 122 -13.49 15.86 18.87
CA ALA A 122 -14.52 15.46 19.82
C ALA A 122 -14.70 16.48 20.95
N HIS A 123 -13.61 17.07 21.46
CA HIS A 123 -13.71 18.10 22.49
C HIS A 123 -14.38 19.37 21.97
N ALA A 124 -14.14 19.75 20.71
CA ALA A 124 -14.82 20.89 20.07
C ALA A 124 -16.31 20.64 19.86
N LEU A 125 -16.72 19.38 19.61
CA LEU A 125 -18.12 18.99 19.44
C LEU A 125 -18.87 18.86 20.78
N ILE A 126 -18.23 18.24 21.78
CA ILE A 126 -18.88 17.78 23.03
C ILE A 126 -18.64 18.75 24.19
N GLY A 127 -17.49 19.43 24.22
CA GLY A 127 -17.10 20.33 25.31
C GLY A 127 -16.57 19.65 26.59
N ARG A 128 -16.41 18.32 26.59
CA ARG A 128 -15.91 17.52 27.74
C ARG A 128 -14.63 16.76 27.40
N SER A 129 -13.73 16.59 28.37
CA SER A 129 -12.44 15.91 28.15
C SER A 129 -12.57 14.40 28.11
N HIS A 130 -13.33 13.81 29.04
CA HIS A 130 -13.42 12.36 29.19
C HIS A 130 -13.99 11.65 27.94
N PRO A 131 -15.13 12.08 27.39
CA PRO A 131 -15.67 11.46 26.18
C PRO A 131 -14.80 11.73 24.95
N ALA A 132 -14.10 12.87 24.93
CA ALA A 132 -13.14 13.18 23.87
C ALA A 132 -11.90 12.29 23.92
N LEU A 133 -11.45 11.88 25.12
CA LEU A 133 -10.35 10.91 25.27
C LEU A 133 -10.75 9.52 24.76
N ILE A 134 -11.99 9.12 25.03
CA ILE A 134 -12.57 7.87 24.49
C ILE A 134 -12.63 7.92 22.97
N ALA A 135 -13.14 9.02 22.39
CA ALA A 135 -13.21 9.19 20.94
C ALA A 135 -11.82 9.11 20.28
N GLY A 136 -10.78 9.72 20.87
CA GLY A 136 -9.44 9.62 20.33
C GLY A 136 -8.82 8.24 20.46
N ALA A 137 -9.07 7.52 21.56
CA ALA A 137 -8.67 6.12 21.70
C ALA A 137 -9.32 5.22 20.64
N ILE A 138 -10.62 5.39 20.39
CA ILE A 138 -11.36 4.67 19.34
C ILE A 138 -10.74 4.91 17.97
N PHE A 139 -10.45 6.16 17.62
CA PHE A 139 -9.94 6.48 16.29
C PHE A 139 -8.52 5.97 16.05
N MET A 140 -7.61 6.18 17.01
CA MET A 140 -6.21 5.74 16.83
C MET A 140 -6.07 4.22 16.84
N ALA A 141 -6.93 3.52 17.58
CA ALA A 141 -6.90 2.07 17.69
C ALA A 141 -7.82 1.38 16.68
N PHE A 142 -8.55 2.13 15.85
CA PHE A 142 -9.55 1.57 14.95
C PHE A 142 -8.91 0.48 14.06
N PRO A 143 -9.54 -0.70 13.87
CA PRO A 143 -8.93 -1.82 13.16
C PRO A 143 -8.36 -1.50 11.77
N THR A 144 -8.96 -0.56 11.04
CA THR A 144 -8.41 -0.06 9.77
C THR A 144 -7.01 0.55 9.92
N MET A 145 -6.75 1.30 11.00
CA MET A 145 -5.43 1.84 11.30
C MET A 145 -4.43 0.73 11.58
N GLN A 146 -4.85 -0.31 12.31
CA GLN A 146 -3.98 -1.43 12.68
C GLN A 146 -3.66 -2.34 11.50
N GLY A 147 -4.60 -2.58 10.59
CA GLY A 147 -4.36 -3.30 9.32
C GLY A 147 -3.26 -2.63 8.50
N HIS A 148 -3.39 -1.32 8.32
CA HIS A 148 -2.40 -0.52 7.59
C HIS A 148 -1.07 -0.39 8.34
N LEU A 149 -1.08 -0.38 9.67
CA LEU A 149 0.13 -0.44 10.50
C LEU A 149 0.88 -1.77 10.31
N ALA A 150 0.16 -2.91 10.28
CA ALA A 150 0.77 -4.23 10.09
C ALA A 150 1.30 -4.44 8.67
N ALA A 151 0.66 -3.81 7.68
CA ALA A 151 1.15 -3.74 6.30
C ALA A 151 2.22 -2.63 6.07
N ALA A 152 2.56 -1.87 7.12
CA ALA A 152 3.46 -0.72 7.03
C ALA A 152 3.08 0.30 5.95
N HIS A 153 1.78 0.46 5.68
CA HIS A 153 1.25 1.54 4.85
C HIS A 153 1.28 2.87 5.63
N SER A 154 2.49 3.32 6.00
CA SER A 154 2.73 4.43 6.94
C SER A 154 2.00 5.72 6.55
N GLY A 155 1.92 6.03 5.26
CA GLY A 155 1.26 7.21 4.72
C GLY A 155 -0.24 7.23 4.99
N LEU A 156 -0.89 6.07 4.87
CA LEU A 156 -2.34 5.91 5.09
C LEU A 156 -2.73 5.94 6.57
N ILE A 157 -1.80 5.70 7.49
CA ILE A 157 -2.09 5.90 8.91
C ILE A 157 -1.87 7.36 9.35
N VAL A 158 -1.37 8.26 8.49
CA VAL A 158 -1.23 9.71 8.79
C VAL A 158 -2.58 10.43 8.72
N GLN A 159 -3.48 10.11 9.65
CA GLN A 159 -4.88 10.56 9.62
C GLN A 159 -5.16 11.81 10.47
N TRP A 160 -4.19 12.26 11.27
CA TRP A 160 -4.33 13.45 12.11
C TRP A 160 -4.63 14.73 11.30
N PRO A 161 -4.07 14.99 10.10
CA PRO A 161 -4.42 16.18 9.34
C PRO A 161 -5.85 16.10 8.79
N PHE A 162 -6.30 14.92 8.37
CA PHE A 162 -7.68 14.66 7.95
C PHE A 162 -8.67 14.97 9.08
N VAL A 163 -8.39 14.52 10.29
CA VAL A 163 -9.23 14.84 11.47
C VAL A 163 -9.20 16.33 11.81
N LEU A 164 -8.04 16.98 11.71
CA LEU A 164 -7.93 18.43 11.89
C LEU A 164 -8.64 19.22 10.79
N TYR A 165 -8.72 18.69 9.57
CA TYR A 165 -9.51 19.27 8.49
C TYR A 165 -11.01 19.24 8.84
N ALA A 166 -11.53 18.14 9.41
CA ALA A 166 -12.89 18.10 9.94
C ALA A 166 -13.13 19.18 11.01
N LEU A 167 -12.16 19.38 11.92
CA LEU A 167 -12.20 20.46 12.90
C LEU A 167 -12.15 21.85 12.24
N ALA A 168 -11.37 22.01 11.18
CA ALA A 168 -11.29 23.26 10.43
C ALA A 168 -12.63 23.60 9.76
N LEU A 169 -13.31 22.61 9.17
CA LEU A 169 -14.65 22.79 8.61
C LEU A 169 -15.67 23.24 9.66
N LEU A 170 -15.64 22.66 10.87
CA LEU A 170 -16.48 23.11 11.99
C LEU A 170 -16.18 24.56 12.40
N ARG A 171 -14.91 24.99 12.35
CA ARG A 171 -14.53 26.38 12.62
C ARG A 171 -15.03 27.33 11.53
N LEU A 172 -14.95 26.92 10.25
CA LEU A 172 -15.51 27.69 9.14
C LEU A 172 -17.03 27.84 9.26
N GLU A 173 -17.73 26.79 9.69
CA GLU A 173 -19.17 26.81 9.96
C GLU A 173 -19.55 27.82 11.06
N ALA A 174 -18.66 28.02 12.05
CA ALA A 174 -18.87 28.92 13.18
C ALA A 174 -18.47 30.39 12.90
N LEU A 175 -17.95 30.71 11.71
CA LEU A 175 -17.54 32.08 11.38
C LEU A 175 -18.75 33.03 11.25
N PRO A 176 -18.66 34.27 11.78
CA PRO A 176 -19.69 35.28 11.54
C PRO A 176 -19.78 35.65 10.05
N GLU A 177 -20.99 35.88 9.55
CA GLU A 177 -21.27 36.11 8.12
C GLU A 177 -20.46 37.25 7.46
N ARG A 178 -20.05 38.26 8.24
CA ARG A 178 -19.32 39.45 7.75
C ARG A 178 -17.83 39.45 8.04
N ARG A 179 -17.26 38.40 8.66
CA ARG A 179 -15.88 38.44 9.16
C ARG A 179 -14.98 37.48 8.41
N TRP A 180 -14.20 38.01 7.46
CA TRP A 180 -13.12 37.27 6.82
C TRP A 180 -12.07 36.91 7.86
N GLN A 181 -11.73 35.62 7.97
CA GLN A 181 -10.67 35.13 8.86
C GLN A 181 -9.68 34.29 8.06
N PRO A 182 -8.60 34.91 7.55
CA PRO A 182 -7.65 34.21 6.67
C PRO A 182 -6.95 33.06 7.41
N ALA A 183 -6.77 33.16 8.73
CA ALA A 183 -6.18 32.09 9.54
C ALA A 183 -7.00 30.79 9.54
N SER A 184 -8.35 30.88 9.57
CA SER A 184 -9.21 29.68 9.55
C SER A 184 -9.25 29.03 8.16
N LEU A 185 -9.21 29.85 7.10
CA LEU A 185 -9.07 29.39 5.72
C LEU A 185 -7.73 28.69 5.50
N LEU A 186 -6.63 29.32 5.92
CA LEU A 186 -5.30 28.76 5.80
C LEU A 186 -5.17 27.48 6.61
N PHE A 187 -5.73 27.43 7.82
CA PHE A 187 -5.74 26.21 8.63
C PHE A 187 -6.46 25.05 7.90
N ALA A 188 -7.62 25.31 7.29
CA ALA A 188 -8.32 24.29 6.49
C ALA A 188 -7.51 23.86 5.27
N ALA A 189 -6.93 24.80 4.52
CA ALA A 189 -6.11 24.50 3.35
C ALA A 189 -4.86 23.69 3.71
N VAL A 190 -4.15 24.06 4.78
CA VAL A 190 -2.97 23.34 5.28
C VAL A 190 -3.34 21.92 5.74
N CYS A 191 -4.44 21.75 6.48
CA CYS A 191 -4.87 20.40 6.89
C CYS A 191 -5.23 19.52 5.69
N PHE A 192 -5.85 20.10 4.65
CA PHE A 192 -6.14 19.39 3.40
C PHE A 192 -4.85 18.97 2.70
N VAL A 193 -3.89 19.89 2.51
CA VAL A 193 -2.60 19.59 1.86
C VAL A 193 -1.85 18.53 2.66
N LEU A 194 -1.76 18.67 3.98
CA LEU A 194 -1.06 17.70 4.82
C LEU A 194 -1.71 16.31 4.78
N ALA A 195 -3.04 16.20 4.76
CA ALA A 195 -3.71 14.91 4.58
C ALA A 195 -3.33 14.29 3.22
N ALA A 196 -3.41 15.07 2.14
CA ALA A 196 -2.98 14.62 0.81
C ALA A 196 -1.49 14.24 0.73
N LEU A 197 -0.62 14.84 1.54
CA LEU A 197 0.79 14.48 1.63
C LEU A 197 1.06 13.25 2.51
N GLY A 198 0.11 12.83 3.36
CA GLY A 198 0.14 11.53 4.02
C GLY A 198 0.09 10.43 2.98
N HIS A 199 -0.95 10.45 2.16
CA HIS A 199 -1.05 9.66 0.95
C HIS A 199 -1.98 10.37 -0.03
N THR A 200 -1.55 10.59 -1.28
CA THR A 200 -2.33 11.40 -2.26
C THR A 200 -3.74 10.89 -2.51
N LEU A 201 -3.94 9.57 -2.48
CA LEU A 201 -5.26 8.94 -2.62
C LEU A 201 -6.24 9.23 -1.45
N GLU A 202 -5.79 9.79 -0.32
CA GLU A 202 -6.70 10.26 0.75
C GLU A 202 -7.64 11.37 0.27
N ILE A 203 -7.28 12.08 -0.81
CA ILE A 203 -8.18 13.04 -1.46
C ILE A 203 -9.50 12.36 -1.82
N VAL A 204 -9.44 11.15 -2.37
CA VAL A 204 -10.61 10.39 -2.80
C VAL A 204 -11.28 9.70 -1.62
N TRP A 205 -10.51 9.02 -0.77
CA TRP A 205 -11.06 8.17 0.29
C TRP A 205 -11.58 8.93 1.52
N ALA A 206 -10.95 10.05 1.87
CA ALA A 206 -11.20 10.73 3.14
C ALA A 206 -11.67 12.17 2.97
N LEU A 207 -10.90 12.99 2.24
CA LEU A 207 -11.19 14.42 2.08
C LEU A 207 -12.48 14.65 1.28
N LEU A 208 -12.63 14.01 0.11
CA LEU A 208 -13.80 14.20 -0.75
C LEU A 208 -15.13 13.85 -0.06
N PRO A 209 -15.31 12.68 0.58
CA PRO A 209 -16.57 12.36 1.28
C PRO A 209 -16.89 13.34 2.41
N LEU A 210 -15.88 13.74 3.18
CA LEU A 210 -16.05 14.67 4.28
C LEU A 210 -16.43 16.08 3.77
N THR A 211 -15.72 16.59 2.76
CA THR A 211 -16.01 17.88 2.13
C THR A 211 -17.40 17.86 1.49
N ALA A 212 -17.77 16.79 0.78
CA ALA A 212 -19.09 16.64 0.17
C ALA A 212 -20.21 16.63 1.24
N PHE A 213 -20.01 15.94 2.36
CA PHE A 213 -20.96 15.94 3.47
C PHE A 213 -21.21 17.34 4.03
N PHE A 214 -20.15 18.11 4.30
CA PHE A 214 -20.29 19.49 4.78
C PHE A 214 -20.89 20.42 3.71
N ALA A 215 -20.49 20.27 2.44
CA ALA A 215 -21.05 21.02 1.31
C ALA A 215 -22.58 20.84 1.21
N LEU A 216 -23.05 19.59 1.21
CA LEU A 216 -24.47 19.25 1.13
C LEU A 216 -25.23 19.78 2.35
N ARG A 217 -24.70 19.53 3.55
CA ARG A 217 -25.29 20.00 4.81
C ARG A 217 -25.45 21.53 4.84
N TRP A 218 -24.42 22.26 4.41
CA TRP A 218 -24.45 23.73 4.39
C TRP A 218 -25.30 24.27 3.25
N GLY A 219 -25.33 23.63 2.08
CA GLY A 219 -26.21 23.97 0.97
C GLY A 219 -27.69 23.87 1.37
N VAL A 220 -28.09 22.75 1.98
CA VAL A 220 -29.47 22.56 2.50
C VAL A 220 -29.82 23.60 3.56
N ARG A 221 -28.87 23.96 4.42
CA ARG A 221 -29.06 24.98 5.46
C ARG A 221 -28.82 26.41 4.98
N ARG A 222 -28.59 26.62 3.68
CA ARG A 222 -28.31 27.92 3.04
C ARG A 222 -27.17 28.69 3.70
N ARG A 223 -26.16 27.99 4.22
CA ARG A 223 -24.93 28.57 4.81
C ARG A 223 -23.90 28.88 3.72
N TRP A 224 -24.26 29.77 2.79
CA TRP A 224 -23.45 30.11 1.61
C TRP A 224 -22.06 30.66 1.95
N ASN A 225 -21.94 31.37 3.07
CA ASN A 225 -20.64 31.86 3.54
C ASN A 225 -19.70 30.71 3.90
N ALA A 226 -20.14 29.72 4.68
CA ALA A 226 -19.32 28.56 5.02
C ALA A 226 -18.90 27.78 3.76
N LEU A 227 -19.84 27.60 2.81
CA LEU A 227 -19.57 26.97 1.52
C LEU A 227 -18.50 27.72 0.72
N ARG A 228 -18.64 29.05 0.59
CA ARG A 228 -17.66 29.91 -0.10
C ARG A 228 -16.27 29.79 0.54
N HIS A 229 -16.18 29.86 1.86
CA HIS A 229 -14.89 29.74 2.56
C HIS A 229 -14.25 28.37 2.33
N MET A 230 -15.04 27.30 2.38
CA MET A 230 -14.55 25.95 2.09
C MET A 230 -14.08 25.81 0.64
N VAL A 231 -14.83 26.35 -0.33
CA VAL A 231 -14.42 26.36 -1.75
C VAL A 231 -13.09 27.10 -1.92
N ILE A 232 -12.92 28.27 -1.30
CA ILE A 232 -11.66 29.02 -1.34
C ILE A 232 -10.51 28.21 -0.71
N ALA A 233 -10.75 27.57 0.44
CA ALA A 233 -9.73 26.76 1.11
C ALA A 233 -9.34 25.53 0.27
N CYS A 234 -10.30 24.84 -0.33
CA CYS A 234 -10.05 23.68 -1.20
C CYS A 234 -9.34 24.10 -2.49
N ALA A 235 -9.75 25.21 -3.11
CA ALA A 235 -9.10 25.75 -4.30
C ALA A 235 -7.65 26.14 -4.01
N LEU A 236 -7.38 26.79 -2.87
CA LEU A 236 -6.03 27.11 -2.43
C LEU A 236 -5.21 25.84 -2.18
N ALA A 237 -5.78 24.84 -1.51
CA ALA A 237 -5.10 23.58 -1.23
C ALA A 237 -4.76 22.82 -2.52
N LEU A 238 -5.71 22.68 -3.44
CA LEU A 238 -5.51 22.04 -4.74
C LEU A 238 -4.51 22.80 -5.62
N PHE A 239 -4.52 24.13 -5.57
CA PHE A 239 -3.53 24.95 -6.28
C PHE A 239 -2.11 24.71 -5.73
N VAL A 240 -1.93 24.72 -4.41
CA VAL A 240 -0.64 24.43 -3.76
C VAL A 240 -0.19 23.01 -4.06
N LEU A 241 -1.09 22.03 -3.95
CA LEU A 241 -0.78 20.63 -4.23
C LEU A 241 -0.44 20.41 -5.71
N GLY A 242 -1.21 21.01 -6.63
CA GLY A 242 -0.95 20.92 -8.07
C GLY A 242 0.40 21.53 -8.45
N LEU A 243 0.77 22.66 -7.84
CA LEU A 243 2.10 23.25 -8.03
C LEU A 243 3.20 22.34 -7.47
N TYR A 244 2.98 21.73 -6.30
CA TYR A 244 3.92 20.82 -5.68
C TYR A 244 4.11 19.52 -6.46
N LEU A 245 3.03 18.97 -7.03
CA LEU A 245 3.02 17.72 -7.79
C LEU A 245 3.29 17.92 -9.30
N LEU A 246 3.52 19.14 -9.77
CA LEU A 246 3.75 19.40 -11.19
C LEU A 246 4.86 18.52 -11.81
N PRO A 247 6.02 18.29 -11.15
CA PRO A 247 7.06 17.40 -11.67
C PRO A 247 6.62 15.94 -11.79
N ALA A 248 5.74 15.49 -10.90
CA ALA A 248 5.18 14.14 -10.92
C ALA A 248 4.34 13.90 -12.19
N PHE A 249 3.57 14.90 -12.62
CA PHE A 249 2.71 14.80 -13.81
C PHE A 249 3.47 14.81 -15.14
N THR A 250 4.71 15.29 -15.17
CA THR A 250 5.55 15.29 -16.38
C THR A 250 6.34 14.00 -16.58
N SER A 251 6.37 13.13 -15.57
CA SER A 251 7.05 11.84 -15.65
C SER A 251 6.21 10.83 -16.45
N THR A 252 6.86 10.06 -17.32
CA THR A 252 6.22 8.99 -18.13
C THR A 252 5.96 7.73 -17.31
N ALA A 253 5.53 7.88 -16.05
CA ALA A 253 5.09 6.75 -15.23
C ALA A 253 3.81 6.21 -15.85
N ALA A 254 3.95 5.17 -16.68
CA ALA A 254 2.83 4.41 -17.20
C ALA A 254 2.09 3.80 -16.00
N TYR A 255 0.94 4.38 -15.65
CA TYR A 255 -0.03 3.74 -14.78
C TYR A 255 -0.61 2.56 -15.56
N ALA A 256 0.04 1.40 -15.50
CA ALA A 256 -0.57 0.16 -15.95
C ALA A 256 -1.76 -0.15 -15.04
N ASP A 257 -2.89 -0.48 -15.66
CA ASP A 257 -4.13 -0.86 -14.97
C ASP A 257 -3.97 -2.24 -14.33
N GLU A 258 -3.39 -2.26 -13.13
CA GLU A 258 -3.45 -3.43 -12.26
C GLU A 258 -4.76 -3.35 -11.49
N GLY A 259 -5.72 -4.21 -11.83
CA GLY A 259 -7.04 -4.30 -11.19
C GLY A 259 -7.00 -4.55 -9.68
N GLY A 260 -8.14 -4.98 -9.11
CA GLY A 260 -8.23 -5.31 -7.68
C GLY A 260 -9.26 -4.51 -6.89
N SER A 261 -10.05 -3.65 -7.55
CA SER A 261 -11.17 -2.93 -6.92
C SER A 261 -12.10 -3.87 -6.13
N VAL A 262 -12.40 -5.05 -6.68
CA VAL A 262 -13.18 -6.09 -5.99
C VAL A 262 -12.37 -6.76 -4.87
N ARG A 263 -11.12 -7.15 -5.13
CA ARG A 263 -10.24 -7.84 -4.16
C ARG A 263 -10.12 -7.03 -2.87
N PHE A 264 -9.80 -5.74 -3.00
CA PHE A 264 -9.59 -4.83 -1.87
C PHE A 264 -10.85 -4.09 -1.41
N SER A 265 -12.04 -4.60 -1.75
CA SER A 265 -13.29 -4.14 -1.17
C SER A 265 -13.48 -4.67 0.26
N ALA A 266 -14.17 -3.92 1.11
CA ALA A 266 -14.60 -4.42 2.40
C ALA A 266 -15.68 -5.50 2.24
N ASP A 267 -15.67 -6.50 3.10
CA ASP A 267 -16.76 -7.45 3.22
C ASP A 267 -17.96 -6.82 3.94
N LEU A 268 -19.19 -7.20 3.57
CA LEU A 268 -20.42 -6.74 4.23
C LEU A 268 -20.46 -7.06 5.73
N LEU A 269 -19.68 -8.04 6.19
CA LEU A 269 -19.62 -8.44 7.58
C LEU A 269 -18.41 -7.85 8.31
N ALA A 270 -17.53 -7.11 7.62
CA ALA A 270 -16.30 -6.56 8.20
C ALA A 270 -16.53 -5.67 9.44
N PRO A 271 -17.56 -4.79 9.51
CA PRO A 271 -17.82 -4.00 10.72
C PRO A 271 -18.16 -4.81 11.97
N PHE A 272 -18.56 -6.06 11.81
CA PHE A 272 -18.98 -6.95 12.90
C PHE A 272 -18.01 -8.10 13.13
N THR A 273 -16.86 -8.09 12.45
CA THR A 273 -15.91 -9.21 12.47
C THR A 273 -14.59 -8.78 13.07
N PRO A 274 -14.27 -9.22 14.30
CA PRO A 274 -12.96 -8.97 14.88
C PRO A 274 -11.87 -9.71 14.12
N SER A 275 -10.62 -9.29 14.30
CA SER A 275 -9.47 -9.93 13.68
C SER A 275 -9.32 -11.39 14.08
N PHE A 276 -8.89 -12.22 13.13
CA PHE A 276 -8.47 -13.59 13.41
C PHE A 276 -7.09 -13.67 14.12
N PHE A 277 -6.37 -12.55 14.26
CA PHE A 277 -5.20 -12.43 15.15
C PHE A 277 -5.54 -11.91 16.55
N HIS A 278 -6.83 -11.67 16.85
CA HIS A 278 -7.25 -11.25 18.19
C HIS A 278 -7.16 -12.42 19.18
N PRO A 279 -6.63 -12.23 20.41
CA PRO A 279 -6.48 -13.29 21.42
C PRO A 279 -7.73 -14.09 21.82
N LEU A 280 -8.94 -13.55 21.61
CA LEU A 280 -10.21 -14.19 22.00
C LEU A 280 -10.95 -14.78 20.81
N TYR A 281 -10.87 -14.13 19.65
CA TYR A 281 -11.69 -14.46 18.48
C TYR A 281 -10.92 -15.19 17.38
N GLY A 282 -9.60 -15.36 17.52
CA GLY A 282 -8.73 -15.89 16.48
C GLY A 282 -9.00 -17.33 16.03
N GLN A 283 -9.68 -18.11 16.86
CA GLN A 283 -10.04 -19.50 16.58
C GLN A 283 -11.40 -19.66 15.86
N MET A 284 -12.11 -18.57 15.60
CA MET A 284 -13.42 -18.62 14.95
C MET A 284 -13.25 -18.70 13.44
N GLU A 285 -13.68 -19.79 12.80
CA GLU A 285 -13.66 -19.92 11.32
C GLU A 285 -14.33 -18.72 10.61
N TYR A 286 -15.37 -18.16 11.24
CA TYR A 286 -16.06 -16.96 10.78
C TYR A 286 -15.12 -15.77 10.50
N THR A 287 -14.15 -15.50 11.37
CA THR A 287 -13.27 -14.33 11.23
C THR A 287 -12.33 -14.48 10.04
N HIS A 288 -11.79 -15.69 9.85
CA HIS A 288 -10.97 -16.06 8.69
C HIS A 288 -11.76 -15.94 7.38
N ARG A 289 -13.01 -16.41 7.37
CA ARG A 289 -13.86 -16.36 6.16
C ARG A 289 -14.23 -14.95 5.73
N VAL A 290 -14.43 -14.02 6.67
CA VAL A 290 -14.84 -12.65 6.35
C VAL A 290 -13.66 -11.75 6.01
N LEU A 291 -12.57 -11.82 6.77
CA LEU A 291 -11.39 -10.95 6.56
C LEU A 291 -10.43 -11.52 5.50
N GLY A 292 -10.40 -12.85 5.36
CA GLY A 292 -9.67 -13.55 4.30
C GLY A 292 -8.22 -13.10 4.17
N ILE A 293 -7.80 -12.90 2.93
CA ILE A 293 -6.47 -12.39 2.58
C ILE A 293 -6.41 -10.85 2.55
N ASN A 294 -7.51 -10.17 2.85
CA ASN A 294 -7.67 -8.72 2.73
C ASN A 294 -7.71 -8.02 4.10
N ILE A 295 -7.14 -8.63 5.15
CA ILE A 295 -7.19 -8.06 6.51
C ILE A 295 -6.53 -6.67 6.59
N ASP A 296 -5.48 -6.43 5.81
CA ASP A 296 -4.70 -5.18 5.84
C ASP A 296 -5.55 -3.96 5.42
N GLU A 297 -6.41 -4.14 4.41
CA GLU A 297 -7.27 -3.08 3.86
C GLU A 297 -8.72 -3.17 4.40
N GLY A 298 -9.24 -4.39 4.55
CA GLY A 298 -10.64 -4.70 4.84
C GLY A 298 -11.02 -4.70 6.32
N ALA A 299 -10.07 -4.58 7.25
CA ALA A 299 -10.37 -4.53 8.68
C ALA A 299 -11.21 -3.29 9.04
N ALA A 300 -12.51 -3.48 9.25
CA ALA A 300 -13.47 -2.39 9.50
C ALA A 300 -14.22 -2.51 10.83
N TYR A 301 -13.81 -3.45 11.69
CA TYR A 301 -14.55 -3.83 12.90
C TYR A 301 -14.82 -2.63 13.81
N VAL A 302 -16.10 -2.40 14.09
CA VAL A 302 -16.58 -1.25 14.89
C VAL A 302 -16.41 -1.50 16.40
N GLY A 303 -16.18 -2.76 16.79
CA GLY A 303 -16.09 -3.17 18.19
C GLY A 303 -17.42 -3.21 18.91
N ILE A 304 -17.49 -4.06 19.93
CA ILE A 304 -18.64 -4.17 20.83
C ILE A 304 -18.75 -2.89 21.65
N VAL A 305 -17.67 -2.46 22.32
CA VAL A 305 -17.73 -1.31 23.23
C VAL A 305 -17.91 -0.01 22.44
N GLY A 306 -17.12 0.17 21.38
CA GLY A 306 -17.23 1.33 20.49
C GLY A 306 -18.59 1.40 19.79
N GLY A 307 -19.09 0.28 19.28
CA GLY A 307 -20.40 0.16 18.65
C GLY A 307 -21.55 0.48 19.60
N LEU A 308 -21.56 -0.05 20.82
CA LEU A 308 -22.58 0.26 21.83
C LEU A 308 -22.60 1.76 22.18
N LEU A 309 -21.42 2.36 22.36
CA LEU A 309 -21.30 3.81 22.58
C LEU A 309 -21.81 4.60 21.37
N ALA A 310 -21.47 4.19 20.14
CA ALA A 310 -21.91 4.85 18.92
C ALA A 310 -23.43 4.81 18.76
N VAL A 311 -24.05 3.65 19.00
CA VAL A 311 -25.51 3.46 18.98
C VAL A 311 -26.18 4.36 20.04
N MET A 312 -25.65 4.39 21.27
CA MET A 312 -26.15 5.31 22.30
C MET A 312 -26.02 6.77 21.88
N GLY A 313 -24.93 7.16 21.22
CA GLY A 313 -24.75 8.51 20.68
C GLY A 313 -25.83 8.87 19.66
N VAL A 314 -26.12 7.99 18.71
CA VAL A 314 -27.19 8.19 17.71
C VAL A 314 -28.56 8.33 18.37
N TRP A 315 -28.88 7.44 19.31
CA TRP A 315 -30.19 7.39 19.95
C TRP A 315 -30.43 8.57 20.89
N ARG A 316 -29.42 8.94 21.69
CA ARG A 316 -29.57 9.92 22.79
C ARG A 316 -29.15 11.34 22.39
N CYS A 317 -28.29 11.52 21.39
CA CYS A 317 -27.74 12.82 21.01
C CYS A 317 -28.12 13.19 19.57
N GLN A 318 -29.07 14.11 19.39
CA GLN A 318 -29.51 14.55 18.05
C GLN A 318 -28.36 15.15 17.22
N GLN A 319 -27.39 15.78 17.88
CA GLN A 319 -26.20 16.37 17.27
C GLN A 319 -25.32 15.31 16.57
N ALA A 320 -25.36 14.07 17.05
CA ALA A 320 -24.55 12.97 16.53
C ALA A 320 -25.13 12.38 15.22
N ARG A 321 -26.45 12.47 15.01
CA ARG A 321 -27.16 11.76 13.92
C ARG A 321 -26.67 12.10 12.51
N GLY A 322 -26.15 13.31 12.28
CA GLY A 322 -25.56 13.66 10.98
C GLY A 322 -24.35 12.81 10.62
N TRP A 323 -23.55 12.42 11.62
CA TRP A 323 -22.35 11.59 11.42
C TRP A 323 -22.71 10.14 11.07
N LEU A 324 -23.90 9.65 11.44
CA LEU A 324 -24.37 8.35 11.01
C LEU A 324 -24.58 8.29 9.49
N VAL A 325 -25.09 9.36 8.88
CA VAL A 325 -25.27 9.41 7.42
C VAL A 325 -23.92 9.30 6.72
N LEU A 326 -22.91 10.04 7.18
CA LEU A 326 -21.56 9.95 6.63
C LEU A 326 -20.94 8.56 6.87
N ALA A 327 -21.14 7.97 8.05
CA ALA A 327 -20.69 6.60 8.34
C ALA A 327 -21.29 5.57 7.37
N LEU A 328 -22.60 5.65 7.12
CA LEU A 328 -23.30 4.72 6.22
C LEU A 328 -22.86 4.91 4.77
N VAL A 329 -22.67 6.15 4.31
CA VAL A 329 -22.16 6.42 2.95
C VAL A 329 -20.74 5.90 2.80
N ALA A 330 -19.85 6.20 3.75
CA ALA A 330 -18.48 5.70 3.74
C ALA A 330 -18.43 4.17 3.76
N TYR A 331 -19.29 3.54 4.56
CA TYR A 331 -19.40 2.08 4.61
C TYR A 331 -19.88 1.49 3.27
N VAL A 332 -20.95 2.03 2.68
CA VAL A 332 -21.45 1.54 1.37
C VAL A 332 -20.39 1.71 0.27
N LEU A 333 -19.64 2.81 0.29
CA LEU A 333 -18.54 3.00 -0.64
C LEU A 333 -17.37 2.04 -0.38
N SER A 334 -17.12 1.66 0.88
CA SER A 334 -16.04 0.73 1.24
C SER A 334 -16.27 -0.70 0.77
N LEU A 335 -17.54 -1.09 0.55
CA LEU A 335 -17.92 -2.37 -0.06
C LEU A 335 -17.52 -2.48 -1.55
N GLY A 336 -17.07 -1.39 -2.17
CA GLY A 336 -16.57 -1.35 -3.54
C GLY A 336 -17.62 -1.69 -4.61
N PRO A 337 -17.21 -2.16 -5.81
CA PRO A 337 -18.10 -2.24 -6.97
C PRO A 337 -19.05 -3.45 -6.92
N LEU A 338 -18.63 -4.55 -6.29
CA LEU A 338 -19.42 -5.77 -6.13
C LEU A 338 -19.53 -6.12 -4.65
N LEU A 339 -20.73 -6.43 -4.19
CA LEU A 339 -20.94 -6.82 -2.80
C LEU A 339 -20.21 -8.14 -2.48
N LYS A 340 -19.33 -8.11 -1.47
CA LYS A 340 -18.66 -9.31 -0.93
C LYS A 340 -19.30 -9.80 0.36
N VAL A 341 -19.40 -11.12 0.49
CA VAL A 341 -19.74 -11.82 1.74
C VAL A 341 -18.83 -13.05 1.85
N PHE A 342 -18.17 -13.22 2.99
CA PHE A 342 -17.13 -14.22 3.20
C PHE A 342 -15.99 -14.12 2.18
N ASP A 343 -15.53 -12.88 1.94
CA ASP A 343 -14.46 -12.52 1.01
C ASP A 343 -14.68 -13.00 -0.44
N GLN A 344 -15.96 -13.21 -0.81
CA GLN A 344 -16.36 -13.64 -2.15
C GLN A 344 -17.48 -12.75 -2.70
N PRO A 345 -17.44 -12.36 -3.99
CA PRO A 345 -18.54 -11.63 -4.61
C PRO A 345 -19.84 -12.45 -4.59
N VAL A 346 -20.92 -11.84 -4.10
CA VAL A 346 -22.23 -12.49 -4.04
C VAL A 346 -22.73 -12.79 -5.46
N ARG A 347 -23.08 -14.05 -5.72
CA ARG A 347 -23.68 -14.54 -6.97
C ARG A 347 -25.15 -14.86 -6.74
N PHE A 348 -26.03 -14.45 -7.66
CA PHE A 348 -27.44 -14.83 -7.65
C PHE A 348 -27.92 -15.17 -9.07
N GLY A 349 -28.91 -16.06 -9.18
CA GLY A 349 -29.49 -16.49 -10.46
C GLY A 349 -30.94 -16.04 -10.62
N VAL A 350 -31.30 -15.51 -11.79
CA VAL A 350 -32.69 -15.21 -12.18
C VAL A 350 -32.93 -15.79 -13.57
N ASP A 351 -33.95 -16.63 -13.73
CA ASP A 351 -34.31 -17.28 -15.01
C ASP A 351 -33.13 -17.99 -15.72
N GLY A 352 -32.19 -18.56 -14.95
CA GLY A 352 -30.99 -19.22 -15.49
C GLY A 352 -29.81 -18.29 -15.76
N TYR A 353 -29.96 -16.97 -15.60
CA TYR A 353 -28.88 -15.99 -15.72
C TYR A 353 -28.19 -15.77 -14.37
N SER A 354 -26.89 -16.04 -14.28
CA SER A 354 -26.07 -15.72 -13.09
C SER A 354 -25.58 -14.27 -13.15
N SER A 355 -25.76 -13.53 -12.08
CA SER A 355 -25.32 -12.13 -11.94
C SER A 355 -24.73 -11.85 -10.56
N HIS A 356 -24.11 -10.68 -10.43
CA HIS A 356 -23.57 -10.14 -9.18
C HIS A 356 -24.37 -8.96 -8.67
N ILE A 357 -24.30 -8.70 -7.35
CA ILE A 357 -24.88 -7.50 -6.75
C ILE A 357 -23.93 -6.33 -6.97
N VAL A 358 -24.28 -5.46 -7.91
CA VAL A 358 -23.52 -4.25 -8.25
C VAL A 358 -23.85 -3.14 -7.26
N LEU A 359 -22.82 -2.46 -6.76
CA LEU A 359 -22.92 -1.38 -5.78
C LEU A 359 -22.54 -0.02 -6.39
N PRO A 360 -22.87 1.11 -5.73
CA PRO A 360 -22.68 2.44 -6.31
C PRO A 360 -21.25 2.77 -6.78
N TRP A 361 -20.22 2.18 -6.16
CA TRP A 361 -18.84 2.40 -6.56
C TRP A 361 -18.55 1.92 -7.99
N ALA A 362 -19.27 0.91 -8.49
CA ALA A 362 -19.13 0.46 -9.89
C ALA A 362 -19.42 1.56 -10.91
N LEU A 363 -20.26 2.54 -10.56
CA LEU A 363 -20.58 3.69 -11.41
C LEU A 363 -19.51 4.79 -11.34
N LEU A 364 -18.69 4.78 -10.28
CA LEU A 364 -17.70 5.83 -10.00
C LEU A 364 -16.30 5.41 -10.44
N GLN A 365 -15.96 4.13 -10.34
CA GLN A 365 -14.59 3.64 -10.52
C GLN A 365 -14.01 3.93 -11.92
N ASP A 366 -14.84 4.01 -12.96
CA ASP A 366 -14.38 4.26 -14.32
C ASP A 366 -14.29 5.77 -14.67
N LEU A 367 -14.70 6.65 -13.75
CA LEU A 367 -14.57 8.08 -13.95
C LEU A 367 -13.10 8.52 -13.85
N PRO A 368 -12.68 9.56 -14.61
CA PRO A 368 -11.34 10.13 -14.45
C PRO A 368 -11.08 10.49 -12.99
N ILE A 369 -9.85 10.25 -12.51
CA ILE A 369 -9.41 10.38 -11.11
C ILE A 369 -9.77 9.15 -10.25
N PHE A 370 -10.97 8.58 -10.41
CA PHE A 370 -11.40 7.40 -9.66
C PHE A 370 -10.81 6.10 -10.22
N ASN A 371 -10.50 6.06 -11.51
CA ASN A 371 -9.80 4.96 -12.17
C ASN A 371 -8.36 4.76 -11.67
N LEU A 372 -7.79 5.74 -10.97
CA LEU A 372 -6.49 5.63 -10.32
C LEU A 372 -6.56 4.90 -8.97
N VAL A 373 -7.77 4.57 -8.49
CA VAL A 373 -8.00 4.15 -7.10
C VAL A 373 -8.66 2.77 -7.03
N ARG A 374 -7.87 1.77 -6.61
CA ARG A 374 -8.24 0.35 -6.65
C ARG A 374 -8.63 -0.27 -5.31
N THR A 375 -8.75 0.53 -4.24
CA THR A 375 -8.81 0.01 -2.86
C THR A 375 -9.99 0.58 -2.07
N PRO A 376 -11.25 0.24 -2.42
CA PRO A 376 -12.43 0.88 -1.82
C PRO A 376 -12.51 0.75 -0.29
N ALA A 377 -11.97 -0.33 0.29
CA ALA A 377 -11.98 -0.52 1.75
C ALA A 377 -11.38 0.66 2.53
N ARG A 378 -10.52 1.48 1.93
CA ARG A 378 -9.93 2.68 2.55
C ARG A 378 -10.96 3.77 2.91
N PHE A 379 -12.19 3.74 2.38
CA PHE A 379 -13.28 4.56 2.93
C PHE A 379 -13.56 4.29 4.42
N ASN A 380 -13.08 3.17 4.96
CA ASN A 380 -13.16 2.85 6.38
C ASN A 380 -12.43 3.87 7.29
N PHE A 381 -11.50 4.69 6.78
CA PHE A 381 -10.94 5.81 7.56
C PHE A 381 -12.02 6.85 7.93
N VAL A 382 -12.97 7.12 7.02
CA VAL A 382 -14.11 8.01 7.28
C VAL A 382 -15.11 7.34 8.22
N LEU A 383 -15.33 6.02 8.06
CA LEU A 383 -16.13 5.24 9.00
C LEU A 383 -15.56 5.33 10.42
N ALA A 384 -14.26 5.12 10.59
CA ALA A 384 -13.54 5.21 11.86
C ALA A 384 -13.75 6.58 12.53
N LEU A 385 -13.59 7.67 11.76
CA LEU A 385 -13.82 9.04 12.23
C LEU A 385 -15.27 9.21 12.72
N CYS A 386 -16.25 8.74 11.95
CA CYS A 386 -17.66 8.87 12.32
C CYS A 386 -18.00 8.04 13.56
N VAL A 387 -17.54 6.80 13.65
CA VAL A 387 -17.73 5.93 14.83
C VAL A 387 -17.12 6.58 16.07
N ALA A 388 -15.91 7.13 15.98
CA ALA A 388 -15.28 7.85 17.08
C ALA A 388 -16.11 9.06 17.57
N VAL A 389 -16.67 9.86 16.65
CA VAL A 389 -17.57 10.97 16.99
C VAL A 389 -18.84 10.47 17.67
N LEU A 390 -19.51 9.47 17.09
CA LEU A 390 -20.76 8.91 17.61
C LEU A 390 -20.54 8.33 19.02
N ALA A 391 -19.48 7.54 19.20
CA ALA A 391 -19.12 6.95 20.47
C ALA A 391 -18.74 8.00 21.53
N GLY A 392 -18.06 9.07 21.13
CA GLY A 392 -17.80 10.21 22.01
C GLY A 392 -19.08 10.84 22.56
N TRP A 393 -20.11 11.04 21.72
CA TRP A 393 -21.41 11.53 22.18
C TRP A 393 -22.11 10.55 23.12
N GLY A 394 -22.10 9.25 22.80
CA GLY A 394 -22.66 8.22 23.68
C GLY A 394 -21.98 8.14 25.05
N ALA A 395 -20.65 8.21 25.07
CA ALA A 395 -19.86 8.27 26.28
C ALA A 395 -20.16 9.54 27.10
N SER A 396 -20.35 10.69 26.44
CA SER A 396 -20.75 11.93 27.12
C SER A 396 -22.08 11.77 27.82
N TRP A 397 -23.08 11.23 27.12
CA TRP A 397 -24.40 11.00 27.71
C TRP A 397 -24.33 10.04 28.92
N LEU A 398 -23.63 8.91 28.79
CA LEU A 398 -23.52 7.92 29.86
C LEU A 398 -22.80 8.47 31.10
N LEU A 399 -21.64 9.11 30.89
CA LEU A 399 -20.83 9.66 31.97
C LEU A 399 -21.55 10.80 32.69
N GLU A 400 -22.25 11.68 31.98
CA GLU A 400 -23.00 12.78 32.60
C GLU A 400 -24.26 12.30 33.32
N ARG A 401 -24.94 11.29 32.77
CA ARG A 401 -26.21 10.77 33.32
C ARG A 401 -26.01 9.96 34.61
N TYR A 402 -25.00 9.09 34.63
CA TYR A 402 -24.86 8.07 35.68
C TYR A 402 -23.67 8.29 36.61
N ILE A 403 -22.60 8.94 36.15
CA ILE A 403 -21.37 9.08 36.93
C ILE A 403 -21.25 10.52 37.43
N LYS A 404 -21.51 10.77 38.72
CA LYS A 404 -21.46 12.13 39.29
C LYS A 404 -20.09 12.52 39.86
N GLY A 405 -19.30 11.56 40.35
CA GLY A 405 -18.00 11.81 40.98
C GLY A 405 -16.86 12.01 39.97
N PRO A 406 -15.99 13.04 40.13
CA PRO A 406 -14.93 13.33 39.17
C PRO A 406 -13.84 12.24 39.09
N SER A 407 -13.46 11.63 40.22
CA SER A 407 -12.52 10.51 40.27
C SER A 407 -13.08 9.26 39.59
N LEU A 408 -14.35 8.93 39.88
CA LEU A 408 -15.04 7.81 39.26
C LEU A 408 -15.20 8.00 37.75
N ARG A 409 -15.45 9.23 37.26
CA ARG A 409 -15.46 9.51 35.82
C ARG A 409 -14.13 9.17 35.16
N TRP A 410 -13.01 9.57 35.77
CA TRP A 410 -11.69 9.20 35.26
C TRP A 410 -11.47 7.69 35.27
N ALA A 411 -11.79 7.01 36.37
CA ALA A 411 -11.66 5.55 36.46
C ALA A 411 -12.49 4.84 35.37
N VAL A 412 -13.77 5.18 35.21
CA VAL A 412 -14.66 4.61 34.17
C VAL A 412 -14.13 4.93 32.77
N THR A 413 -13.59 6.13 32.55
CA THR A 413 -12.99 6.50 31.26
C THR A 413 -11.78 5.65 30.93
N LEU A 414 -10.85 5.47 31.89
CA LEU A 414 -9.64 4.68 31.70
C LEU A 414 -9.96 3.19 31.52
N VAL A 415 -10.89 2.65 32.30
CA VAL A 415 -11.38 1.27 32.13
C VAL A 415 -12.05 1.11 30.77
N GLY A 416 -12.90 2.06 30.36
CA GLY A 416 -13.53 2.05 29.04
C GLY A 416 -12.52 2.08 27.90
N ILE A 417 -11.47 2.90 28.01
CA ILE A 417 -10.36 2.92 27.04
C ILE A 417 -9.62 1.59 27.02
N GLY A 418 -9.34 0.99 28.18
CA GLY A 418 -8.72 -0.34 28.26
C GLY A 418 -9.54 -1.42 27.57
N LEU A 419 -10.87 -1.41 27.78
CA LEU A 419 -11.79 -2.34 27.10
C LEU A 419 -11.85 -2.10 25.59
N ILE A 420 -11.83 -0.84 25.15
CA ILE A 420 -11.80 -0.49 23.73
C ILE A 420 -10.52 -0.97 23.07
N LEU A 421 -9.35 -0.72 23.69
CA LEU A 421 -8.07 -1.17 23.14
C LEU A 421 -8.02 -2.69 23.04
N PHE A 422 -8.51 -3.39 24.06
CA PHE A 422 -8.58 -4.83 24.05
C PHE A 422 -9.51 -5.35 22.94
N ASP A 423 -10.73 -4.82 22.82
CA ASP A 423 -11.72 -5.21 21.81
C ASP A 423 -11.27 -4.88 20.38
N TYR A 424 -10.53 -3.79 20.20
CA TYR A 424 -10.06 -3.33 18.88
C TYR A 424 -8.74 -3.95 18.46
N GLN A 425 -8.08 -4.72 19.34
CA GLN A 425 -6.75 -5.25 19.07
C GLN A 425 -6.81 -6.19 17.85
N THR A 426 -6.25 -5.71 16.74
CA THR A 426 -6.30 -6.42 15.46
C THR A 426 -5.17 -7.44 15.40
N PHE A 427 -3.99 -7.11 15.92
CA PHE A 427 -2.85 -8.03 15.96
C PHE A 427 -2.28 -8.07 17.39
N PHE A 428 -2.24 -9.23 18.03
CA PHE A 428 -1.56 -9.36 19.32
C PHE A 428 -0.82 -10.69 19.48
N PRO A 429 0.51 -10.69 19.64
CA PRO A 429 1.39 -9.51 19.51
C PRO A 429 1.32 -8.85 18.11
N LEU A 430 1.67 -7.56 18.01
CA LEU A 430 1.89 -6.94 16.70
C LEU A 430 3.05 -7.66 16.01
N PRO A 431 2.93 -8.06 14.73
CA PRO A 431 4.04 -8.61 13.98
C PRO A 431 5.18 -7.59 13.86
N THR A 432 6.41 -8.08 13.92
CA THR A 432 7.62 -7.28 13.73
C THR A 432 8.56 -7.99 12.78
N THR A 433 9.22 -7.24 11.92
CA THR A 433 10.16 -7.75 10.92
C THR A 433 11.59 -7.39 11.33
N SER A 434 12.54 -8.33 11.19
CA SER A 434 13.93 -8.09 11.60
C SER A 434 14.59 -6.97 10.80
N ALA A 435 15.33 -6.10 11.48
CA ALA A 435 16.19 -5.08 10.86
C ALA A 435 17.67 -5.52 10.81
N GLU A 436 17.94 -6.80 10.99
CA GLU A 436 19.30 -7.32 10.95
C GLU A 436 19.76 -7.48 9.50
N ILE A 437 20.88 -6.84 9.17
CA ILE A 437 21.58 -6.97 7.89
C ILE A 437 22.86 -7.77 8.14
N PRO A 438 23.10 -8.87 7.40
CA PRO A 438 24.35 -9.63 7.53
C PRO A 438 25.59 -8.78 7.30
N VAL A 439 26.63 -9.03 8.09
CA VAL A 439 27.91 -8.28 8.01
C VAL A 439 28.52 -8.34 6.60
N ALA A 440 28.50 -9.51 5.96
CA ALA A 440 29.03 -9.67 4.60
C ALA A 440 28.32 -8.79 3.55
N ILE A 441 27.01 -8.53 3.73
CA ILE A 441 26.27 -7.61 2.85
C ILE A 441 26.64 -6.17 3.20
N ALA A 442 26.78 -5.82 4.48
CA ALA A 442 27.18 -4.48 4.89
C ALA A 442 28.61 -4.12 4.42
N GLU A 443 29.54 -5.09 4.43
CA GLU A 443 30.94 -4.93 3.99
C GLU A 443 31.06 -4.62 2.49
N LEU A 444 30.02 -4.88 1.68
CA LEU A 444 30.00 -4.43 0.30
C LEU A 444 30.11 -2.91 0.18
N GLN A 445 29.71 -2.14 1.21
CA GLN A 445 29.79 -0.67 1.18
C GLN A 445 31.18 -0.13 0.83
N ASP A 446 32.24 -0.82 1.27
CA ASP A 446 33.63 -0.39 1.07
C ASP A 446 34.22 -0.85 -0.29
N ARG A 447 33.44 -1.55 -1.12
CA ARG A 447 33.85 -2.10 -2.41
C ARG A 447 33.55 -1.14 -3.56
N GLU A 448 34.52 -0.33 -3.96
CA GLU A 448 34.38 0.59 -5.12
C GLU A 448 34.34 -0.13 -6.49
N ASP A 449 34.70 -1.42 -6.54
CA ASP A 449 34.71 -2.20 -7.77
C ASP A 449 33.34 -2.80 -8.15
N VAL A 450 32.33 -2.66 -7.30
CA VAL A 450 30.96 -3.13 -7.55
C VAL A 450 30.15 -2.03 -8.23
N ARG A 451 29.68 -2.27 -9.46
CA ARG A 451 28.84 -1.34 -10.23
C ARG A 451 27.38 -1.40 -9.78
N ALA A 452 26.83 -2.61 -9.68
CA ALA A 452 25.46 -2.82 -9.24
C ALA A 452 25.24 -4.21 -8.63
N VAL A 453 24.20 -4.28 -7.79
CA VAL A 453 23.72 -5.49 -7.13
C VAL A 453 22.39 -5.92 -7.76
N MET A 454 22.21 -7.23 -7.97
CA MET A 454 20.95 -7.82 -8.40
C MET A 454 20.39 -8.73 -7.30
N ASP A 455 19.16 -8.45 -6.87
CA ASP A 455 18.41 -9.33 -5.97
C ASP A 455 17.61 -10.38 -6.75
N VAL A 456 17.66 -11.63 -6.29
CA VAL A 456 17.02 -12.79 -6.93
C VAL A 456 16.14 -13.52 -5.91
N PRO A 457 14.89 -13.92 -6.24
CA PRO A 457 14.25 -13.77 -7.55
C PRO A 457 13.75 -12.34 -7.81
N TRP A 458 13.93 -11.85 -9.03
CA TRP A 458 13.56 -10.48 -9.41
C TRP A 458 12.05 -10.29 -9.45
N ASP A 459 11.29 -11.34 -9.77
CA ASP A 459 9.82 -11.31 -9.89
C ASP A 459 9.09 -11.63 -8.56
N ASN A 460 9.74 -11.36 -7.42
CA ASN A 460 9.14 -11.54 -6.10
C ASN A 460 9.10 -10.23 -5.32
N LEU A 461 7.89 -9.84 -4.90
CA LEU A 461 7.65 -8.59 -4.17
C LEU A 461 8.41 -8.50 -2.84
N VAL A 462 8.54 -9.61 -2.11
CA VAL A 462 9.21 -9.64 -0.81
C VAL A 462 10.72 -9.50 -1.00
N SER A 463 11.29 -10.21 -1.97
CA SER A 463 12.71 -10.11 -2.34
C SER A 463 13.06 -8.71 -2.83
N ALA A 464 12.23 -8.12 -3.70
CA ALA A 464 12.44 -6.76 -4.21
C ALA A 464 12.45 -5.71 -3.08
N LYS A 465 11.55 -5.82 -2.09
CA LYS A 465 11.54 -4.92 -0.92
C LYS A 465 12.71 -5.17 0.02
N SER A 466 13.08 -6.43 0.23
CA SER A 466 14.23 -6.78 1.06
C SER A 466 15.53 -6.25 0.44
N GLY A 467 15.72 -6.36 -0.88
CA GLY A 467 16.83 -5.75 -1.61
C GLY A 467 16.92 -4.22 -1.43
N LEU A 468 15.79 -3.51 -1.46
CA LEU A 468 15.75 -2.09 -1.11
C LEU A 468 16.28 -1.80 0.30
N TYR A 469 15.94 -2.65 1.27
CA TYR A 469 16.46 -2.47 2.63
C TYR A 469 17.96 -2.80 2.73
N LEU A 470 18.43 -3.86 2.08
CA LEU A 470 19.84 -4.22 2.02
C LEU A 470 20.69 -3.10 1.40
N GLN A 471 20.15 -2.40 0.39
CA GLN A 471 20.77 -1.21 -0.21
C GLN A 471 21.11 -0.12 0.83
N THR A 472 20.36 -0.01 1.92
CA THR A 472 20.66 0.98 2.96
C THR A 472 21.99 0.73 3.68
N ALA A 473 22.47 -0.53 3.67
CA ALA A 473 23.77 -0.92 4.21
C ALA A 473 24.87 -0.91 3.15
N HIS A 474 24.70 -1.62 2.03
CA HIS A 474 25.76 -1.76 1.03
C HIS A 474 25.93 -0.53 0.13
N GLN A 475 24.93 0.36 0.06
CA GLN A 475 24.98 1.63 -0.67
C GLN A 475 25.40 1.54 -2.15
N HIS A 476 25.15 0.39 -2.78
CA HIS A 476 25.37 0.19 -4.22
C HIS A 476 24.08 0.36 -5.02
N PRO A 477 24.17 0.78 -6.29
CA PRO A 477 23.05 0.76 -7.20
C PRO A 477 22.42 -0.63 -7.32
N LEU A 478 21.09 -0.68 -7.42
CA LEU A 478 20.35 -1.90 -7.71
C LEU A 478 20.01 -1.97 -9.20
N ILE A 479 20.15 -3.16 -9.78
CA ILE A 479 19.71 -3.44 -11.16
C ILE A 479 18.21 -3.25 -11.28
N ALA A 480 17.44 -3.74 -10.32
CA ALA A 480 15.99 -3.61 -10.26
C ALA A 480 15.51 -3.49 -8.80
N GLY A 481 14.25 -3.14 -8.62
CA GLY A 481 13.60 -3.09 -7.32
C GLY A 481 12.13 -2.74 -7.44
N GLN A 482 11.47 -2.44 -6.32
CA GLN A 482 10.06 -2.08 -6.32
C GLN A 482 9.75 -0.96 -5.31
N VAL A 483 9.45 0.23 -5.83
CA VAL A 483 9.04 1.41 -5.06
C VAL A 483 7.61 1.74 -5.45
N THR A 484 6.62 1.25 -4.69
CA THR A 484 5.17 1.28 -5.00
C THR A 484 4.78 0.50 -6.27
N ARG A 485 5.66 0.46 -7.27
CA ARG A 485 5.58 -0.20 -8.58
C ARG A 485 6.96 -0.77 -8.94
N ARG A 486 7.00 -1.73 -9.86
CA ARG A 486 8.26 -2.28 -10.40
C ARG A 486 9.09 -1.18 -11.07
N THR A 487 10.40 -1.23 -10.91
CA THR A 487 11.32 -0.35 -11.66
C THR A 487 11.13 -0.54 -13.18
N PRO A 488 11.32 0.50 -14.01
CA PRO A 488 11.15 0.46 -15.46
C PRO A 488 12.32 -0.24 -16.16
N VAL A 489 12.72 -1.39 -15.64
CA VAL A 489 13.76 -2.27 -16.17
C VAL A 489 13.05 -3.37 -16.95
N SER A 490 13.58 -3.73 -18.11
CA SER A 490 12.96 -4.73 -18.97
C SER A 490 12.81 -6.07 -18.24
N PRO A 491 11.59 -6.62 -18.10
CA PRO A 491 11.37 -7.96 -17.55
C PRO A 491 12.16 -9.03 -18.30
N THR A 492 12.34 -8.85 -19.62
CA THR A 492 13.15 -9.73 -20.47
C THR A 492 14.62 -9.74 -20.08
N LEU A 493 15.20 -8.56 -19.81
CA LEU A 493 16.57 -8.46 -19.31
C LEU A 493 16.71 -9.23 -18.00
N LEU A 494 15.86 -8.94 -17.01
CA LEU A 494 15.94 -9.54 -15.68
C LEU A 494 15.74 -11.05 -15.72
N THR A 495 14.80 -11.53 -16.54
CA THR A 495 14.55 -12.97 -16.70
C THR A 495 15.74 -13.68 -17.35
N ILE A 496 16.35 -13.08 -18.38
CA ILE A 496 17.55 -13.66 -19.01
C ILE A 496 18.71 -13.71 -18.02
N LEU A 497 18.97 -12.63 -17.28
CA LEU A 497 20.04 -12.60 -16.28
C LEU A 497 19.83 -13.66 -15.19
N GLU A 498 18.64 -13.74 -14.60
CA GLU A 498 18.33 -14.71 -13.54
C GLU A 498 18.37 -16.16 -14.01
N THR A 499 17.83 -16.43 -15.22
CA THR A 499 17.71 -17.81 -15.71
C THR A 499 19.03 -18.37 -16.21
N THR A 500 19.80 -17.55 -16.94
CA THR A 500 21.03 -18.01 -17.60
C THR A 500 22.27 -17.87 -16.72
N LEU A 501 22.29 -16.85 -15.85
CA LEU A 501 23.44 -16.49 -15.03
C LEU A 501 24.74 -16.40 -15.85
N ASP A 502 24.62 -16.06 -17.14
CA ASP A 502 25.76 -15.97 -18.05
C ASP A 502 26.67 -14.81 -17.62
N PRO A 503 27.97 -15.07 -17.32
CA PRO A 503 28.86 -14.04 -16.82
C PRO A 503 29.06 -12.85 -17.77
N ALA A 504 28.98 -13.06 -19.08
CA ALA A 504 29.13 -11.97 -20.06
C ALA A 504 27.87 -11.10 -20.10
N LEU A 505 26.68 -11.70 -20.00
CA LEU A 505 25.42 -10.94 -19.90
C LEU A 505 25.34 -10.15 -18.58
N LEU A 506 25.74 -10.77 -17.47
CA LEU A 506 25.83 -10.11 -16.16
C LEU A 506 26.81 -8.92 -16.21
N ASP A 507 28.02 -9.12 -16.74
CA ASP A 507 29.02 -8.06 -16.89
C ASP A 507 28.53 -6.91 -17.79
N ALA A 508 27.86 -7.24 -18.91
CA ALA A 508 27.31 -6.27 -19.83
C ALA A 508 26.16 -5.44 -19.22
N ALA A 509 25.37 -6.05 -18.33
CA ALA A 509 24.35 -5.37 -17.55
C ALA A 509 24.91 -4.61 -16.33
N GLY A 510 26.19 -4.81 -16.00
CA GLY A 510 26.85 -4.21 -14.84
C GLY A 510 26.55 -4.89 -13.51
N VAL A 511 26.11 -6.15 -13.53
CA VAL A 511 25.85 -6.94 -12.33
C VAL A 511 27.16 -7.56 -11.83
N ASP A 512 27.68 -7.02 -10.73
CA ASP A 512 28.92 -7.52 -10.12
C ASP A 512 28.66 -8.41 -8.89
N VAL A 513 27.48 -8.25 -8.27
CA VAL A 513 27.06 -9.02 -7.10
C VAL A 513 25.60 -9.44 -7.26
N ILE A 514 25.31 -10.69 -6.87
CA ILE A 514 23.94 -11.22 -6.80
C ILE A 514 23.64 -11.61 -5.35
N ILE A 515 22.51 -11.12 -4.83
CA ILE A 515 21.98 -11.51 -3.52
C ILE A 515 20.74 -12.38 -3.75
N ALA A 516 20.85 -13.66 -3.41
CA ALA A 516 19.78 -14.64 -3.48
C ALA A 516 18.96 -14.64 -2.17
N HIS A 517 17.65 -14.44 -2.27
CA HIS A 517 16.69 -14.46 -1.17
C HIS A 517 16.15 -15.88 -0.99
N LYS A 518 16.82 -16.67 -0.16
CA LYS A 518 16.66 -18.14 -0.09
C LYS A 518 15.23 -18.61 0.21
N GLN A 519 14.48 -17.85 1.00
CA GLN A 519 13.10 -18.21 1.35
C GLN A 519 12.11 -18.00 0.20
N GLN A 520 12.47 -17.22 -0.81
CA GLN A 520 11.64 -16.91 -1.98
C GLN A 520 12.12 -17.61 -3.25
N LEU A 521 13.29 -18.24 -3.22
CA LEU A 521 13.81 -19.03 -4.33
C LEU A 521 12.98 -20.30 -4.56
N GLY A 522 12.81 -20.66 -5.83
CA GLY A 522 12.24 -21.96 -6.21
C GLY A 522 13.20 -23.10 -5.93
N ASP A 523 12.66 -24.32 -5.88
CA ASP A 523 13.45 -25.54 -5.67
C ASP A 523 14.58 -25.67 -6.72
N GLY A 524 15.81 -25.94 -6.25
CA GLY A 524 16.99 -26.10 -7.10
C GLY A 524 17.60 -24.81 -7.65
N ALA A 525 16.96 -23.65 -7.46
CA ALA A 525 17.49 -22.37 -7.96
C ALA A 525 18.85 -22.01 -7.34
N LEU A 526 19.02 -22.23 -6.03
CA LEU A 526 20.30 -22.00 -5.36
C LEU A 526 21.42 -22.88 -5.94
N SER A 527 21.15 -24.17 -6.17
CA SER A 527 22.13 -25.08 -6.78
C SER A 527 22.46 -24.70 -8.22
N ASN A 528 21.49 -24.20 -8.99
CA ASN A 528 21.74 -23.64 -10.32
C ASN A 528 22.68 -22.43 -10.25
N MET A 529 22.49 -21.55 -9.26
CA MET A 529 23.39 -20.42 -9.02
C MET A 529 24.80 -20.87 -8.65
N GLU A 530 24.94 -21.84 -7.75
CA GLU A 530 26.25 -22.41 -7.37
C GLU A 530 26.99 -23.02 -8.56
N GLN A 531 26.25 -23.65 -9.49
CA GLN A 531 26.82 -24.24 -10.69
C GLN A 531 27.38 -23.19 -11.67
N HIS A 532 26.71 -22.04 -11.82
CA HIS A 532 27.08 -21.01 -12.80
C HIS A 532 28.01 -19.94 -12.22
N LEU A 533 27.83 -19.59 -10.95
CA LEU A 533 28.54 -18.51 -10.28
C LEU A 533 29.66 -19.03 -9.35
N GLY A 534 29.64 -20.31 -8.98
CA GLY A 534 30.52 -20.89 -7.99
C GLY A 534 29.96 -20.80 -6.57
N THR A 535 30.77 -21.12 -5.57
CA THR A 535 30.37 -21.10 -4.16
C THR A 535 30.05 -19.67 -3.69
N PRO A 536 28.95 -19.44 -2.96
CA PRO A 536 28.65 -18.11 -2.43
C PRO A 536 29.75 -17.63 -1.49
N VAL A 537 30.05 -16.33 -1.54
CA VAL A 537 31.02 -15.67 -0.65
C VAL A 537 30.46 -15.60 0.78
N PHE A 538 29.14 -15.55 0.91
CA PHE A 538 28.43 -15.61 2.17
C PHE A 538 27.10 -16.33 2.01
N GLU A 539 26.73 -17.13 3.00
CA GLU A 539 25.43 -17.79 3.05
C GLU A 539 24.93 -17.89 4.50
N ASP A 540 23.67 -17.50 4.73
CA ASP A 540 22.95 -17.75 5.98
C ASP A 540 21.57 -18.37 5.70
N GLU A 541 20.65 -18.34 6.67
CA GLU A 541 19.30 -18.90 6.50
C GLU A 541 18.42 -18.09 5.53
N ARG A 542 18.72 -16.81 5.30
CA ARG A 542 17.92 -15.87 4.49
C ARG A 542 18.56 -15.55 3.15
N PHE A 543 19.88 -15.42 3.10
CA PHE A 543 20.60 -14.88 1.96
C PHE A 543 21.77 -15.77 1.53
N ALA A 544 22.04 -15.75 0.24
CA ALA A 544 23.29 -16.22 -0.35
C ALA A 544 23.86 -15.11 -1.25
N LEU A 545 25.12 -14.71 -1.04
CA LEU A 545 25.79 -13.65 -1.78
C LEU A 545 26.81 -14.26 -2.74
N PHE A 546 26.68 -13.93 -4.01
CA PHE A 546 27.57 -14.39 -5.09
C PHE A 546 28.29 -13.20 -5.73
N GLU A 547 29.59 -13.35 -5.99
CA GLU A 547 30.31 -12.47 -6.91
C GLU A 547 30.16 -13.01 -8.33
N THR A 548 29.89 -12.14 -9.30
CA THR A 548 29.79 -12.57 -10.69
C THR A 548 31.21 -12.80 -11.27
N PRO A 549 31.44 -13.93 -11.96
CA PRO A 549 32.76 -14.20 -12.54
C PRO A 549 33.14 -13.13 -13.57
N ARG A 550 34.29 -12.48 -13.39
CA ARG A 550 34.79 -11.51 -14.38
C ARG A 550 35.13 -12.24 -15.69
N THR A 551 34.61 -11.72 -16.80
CA THR A 551 34.86 -12.26 -18.13
C THR A 551 35.21 -11.15 -19.13
N GLN A 552 36.01 -11.49 -20.14
CA GLN A 552 36.24 -10.62 -21.30
C GLN A 552 35.39 -11.06 -22.50
N ALA A 553 34.62 -12.13 -22.36
CA ALA A 553 33.74 -12.62 -23.40
C ALA A 553 32.64 -11.59 -23.66
N ARG A 554 32.25 -11.45 -24.93
CA ARG A 554 31.07 -10.66 -25.29
C ARG A 554 29.84 -11.56 -25.16
N PRO A 555 28.69 -11.01 -24.72
CA PRO A 555 27.42 -11.73 -24.73
C PRO A 555 27.13 -12.39 -26.07
N GLY A 556 26.83 -13.69 -26.05
CA GLY A 556 26.39 -14.44 -27.22
C GLY A 556 24.88 -14.32 -27.43
N TYR A 557 24.40 -14.78 -28.59
CA TYR A 557 22.96 -14.95 -28.80
C TYR A 557 22.42 -15.93 -27.77
N THR A 558 21.43 -15.49 -27.00
CA THR A 558 20.93 -16.24 -25.84
C THR A 558 19.41 -16.31 -25.89
N THR A 559 18.86 -17.47 -25.55
CA THR A 559 17.42 -17.69 -25.53
C THR A 559 17.01 -18.33 -24.22
N VAL A 560 15.91 -17.86 -23.66
CA VAL A 560 15.20 -18.48 -22.55
C VAL A 560 13.81 -18.79 -23.05
N LEU A 561 13.59 -20.05 -23.38
CA LEU A 561 12.32 -20.51 -23.91
C LEU A 561 11.33 -20.73 -22.78
N ALA A 562 10.05 -20.48 -23.09
CA ALA A 562 8.97 -20.79 -22.20
C ALA A 562 8.94 -22.29 -21.85
N THR A 563 8.69 -22.59 -20.57
CA THR A 563 8.54 -23.96 -20.07
C THR A 563 7.08 -24.41 -20.00
N GLU A 564 6.12 -23.50 -20.18
CA GLU A 564 4.70 -23.84 -20.17
C GLU A 564 4.32 -24.64 -21.42
N HIS A 565 3.85 -25.87 -21.19
CA HIS A 565 3.36 -26.74 -22.26
C HIS A 565 1.90 -26.46 -22.65
N ILE A 566 1.18 -25.62 -21.90
CA ILE A 566 -0.23 -25.31 -22.12
C ILE A 566 -0.43 -23.79 -22.10
N ILE A 567 -0.83 -23.22 -23.23
CA ILE A 567 -1.09 -21.79 -23.38
C ILE A 567 -2.58 -21.53 -23.21
N ASN A 568 -2.93 -20.88 -22.10
CA ASN A 568 -4.31 -20.43 -21.81
C ASN A 568 -4.54 -18.96 -22.20
N SER A 569 -3.51 -18.15 -22.29
CA SER A 569 -3.63 -16.75 -22.71
C SER A 569 -2.45 -16.39 -23.60
N GLN A 570 -1.27 -16.38 -23.02
CA GLN A 570 -0.02 -16.05 -23.66
C GLN A 570 1.13 -16.67 -22.87
N VAL A 571 2.15 -17.10 -23.58
CA VAL A 571 3.42 -17.53 -23.01
C VAL A 571 4.55 -16.71 -23.64
N ASP A 572 5.51 -16.32 -22.81
CA ASP A 572 6.63 -15.46 -23.21
C ASP A 572 7.94 -16.26 -23.19
N SER A 573 8.71 -16.12 -24.27
CA SER A 573 10.11 -16.51 -24.39
C SER A 573 10.97 -15.26 -24.55
N TYR A 574 12.21 -15.33 -24.11
CA TYR A 574 13.09 -14.17 -24.03
C TYR A 574 14.34 -14.42 -24.85
N VAL A 575 14.73 -13.41 -25.64
CA VAL A 575 15.89 -13.47 -26.51
C VAL A 575 16.80 -12.30 -26.24
N PHE A 576 18.09 -12.56 -26.11
CA PHE A 576 19.12 -11.53 -26.25
C PHE A 576 19.84 -11.72 -27.58
N ALA A 577 19.80 -10.67 -28.41
CA ALA A 577 20.53 -10.61 -29.68
C ALA A 577 21.71 -9.64 -29.54
N PRO A 578 22.98 -10.09 -29.75
CA PRO A 578 24.15 -9.23 -29.58
C PRO A 578 24.36 -8.23 -30.72
N THR A 579 23.70 -8.45 -31.87
CA THR A 579 23.76 -7.61 -33.06
C THR A 579 22.43 -7.68 -33.81
N ALA A 580 22.21 -6.73 -34.72
CA ALA A 580 21.14 -6.81 -35.70
C ALA A 580 21.21 -8.14 -36.47
N GLY A 581 20.06 -8.77 -36.70
CA GLY A 581 19.99 -10.07 -37.36
C GLY A 581 18.59 -10.65 -37.40
N TRP A 582 18.49 -11.93 -37.68
CA TRP A 582 17.24 -12.67 -37.63
C TRP A 582 17.44 -14.06 -37.03
N ALA A 583 16.40 -14.58 -36.41
CA ALA A 583 16.27 -15.98 -36.02
C ALA A 583 14.95 -16.55 -36.56
N VAL A 584 14.74 -17.86 -36.38
CA VAL A 584 13.46 -18.49 -36.71
C VAL A 584 12.95 -19.13 -35.43
N LEU A 585 11.73 -18.77 -35.05
CA LEU A 585 10.97 -19.47 -34.03
C LEU A 585 10.39 -20.73 -34.67
N GLU A 586 10.80 -21.90 -34.19
CA GLU A 586 10.23 -23.18 -34.62
C GLU A 586 9.40 -23.76 -33.48
N ALA A 587 8.10 -23.97 -33.71
CA ALA A 587 7.22 -24.54 -32.70
C ALA A 587 6.27 -25.56 -33.32
N THR A 588 5.87 -26.57 -32.55
CA THR A 588 4.77 -27.47 -32.92
C THR A 588 3.65 -27.22 -31.92
N LEU A 589 2.54 -26.69 -32.43
CA LEU A 589 1.38 -26.27 -31.63
C LEU A 589 0.20 -27.19 -31.94
N ASP A 590 -0.42 -27.78 -30.92
CA ASP A 590 -1.63 -28.60 -31.05
C ASP A 590 -2.82 -27.93 -30.36
N ALA A 591 -3.91 -27.75 -31.10
CA ALA A 591 -5.18 -27.28 -30.58
C ALA A 591 -6.33 -27.62 -31.54
N LYS A 592 -7.56 -27.60 -31.03
CA LYS A 592 -8.77 -27.84 -31.83
C LYS A 592 -9.64 -26.59 -31.94
N GLY A 593 -9.60 -25.93 -33.08
CA GLY A 593 -10.40 -24.76 -33.42
C GLY A 593 -9.97 -23.51 -32.66
N ARG A 594 -8.69 -23.14 -32.76
CA ARG A 594 -8.11 -22.00 -32.02
C ARG A 594 -7.28 -21.08 -32.90
N ASP A 595 -7.56 -19.79 -32.80
CA ASP A 595 -6.66 -18.77 -33.34
C ASP A 595 -5.48 -18.54 -32.40
N PHE A 596 -4.31 -18.29 -32.99
CA PHE A 596 -3.10 -17.91 -32.29
C PHE A 596 -2.43 -16.72 -32.94
N ARG A 597 -1.57 -16.06 -32.17
CA ARG A 597 -0.71 -14.97 -32.61
C ARG A 597 0.69 -15.14 -32.04
N VAL A 598 1.68 -14.79 -32.85
CA VAL A 598 3.07 -14.66 -32.44
C VAL A 598 3.39 -13.17 -32.39
N LEU A 599 3.93 -12.71 -31.26
CA LEU A 599 4.32 -11.32 -31.06
C LEU A 599 5.82 -11.20 -30.81
N LEU A 600 6.39 -10.09 -31.26
CA LEU A 600 7.74 -9.65 -30.91
C LEU A 600 7.64 -8.27 -30.29
N ASN A 601 8.05 -8.14 -29.01
CA ASN A 601 7.88 -6.92 -28.21
C ASN A 601 6.44 -6.37 -28.27
N GLY A 602 5.46 -7.28 -28.24
CA GLY A 602 4.02 -6.95 -28.34
C GLY A 602 3.51 -6.60 -29.75
N GLN A 603 4.37 -6.56 -30.77
CA GLN A 603 3.93 -6.38 -32.16
C GLN A 603 3.61 -7.73 -32.80
N THR A 604 2.43 -7.86 -33.39
CA THR A 604 2.00 -9.10 -34.06
C THR A 604 2.86 -9.36 -35.31
N LEU A 605 3.53 -10.50 -35.34
CA LEU A 605 4.34 -10.98 -36.47
C LEU A 605 3.59 -11.99 -37.34
N ALA A 606 2.86 -12.90 -36.70
CA ALA A 606 2.10 -13.93 -37.39
C ALA A 606 0.80 -14.21 -36.65
N THR A 607 -0.23 -14.58 -37.41
CA THR A 607 -1.47 -15.15 -36.87
C THR A 607 -1.79 -16.42 -37.64
N GLY A 608 -2.55 -17.31 -37.02
CA GLY A 608 -2.98 -18.55 -37.65
C GLY A 608 -4.10 -19.22 -36.89
N PHE A 609 -4.59 -20.31 -37.45
CA PHE A 609 -5.67 -21.12 -36.89
C PHE A 609 -5.22 -22.58 -36.79
N LEU A 610 -5.50 -23.21 -35.66
CA LEU A 610 -5.12 -24.57 -35.32
C LEU A 610 -6.38 -25.44 -35.16
N ASP A 611 -6.49 -26.50 -35.95
CA ASP A 611 -7.48 -27.58 -35.81
C ASP A 611 -6.84 -28.93 -35.46
N GLU A 612 -5.52 -29.04 -35.65
CA GLU A 612 -4.66 -30.18 -35.35
C GLU A 612 -3.22 -29.71 -35.11
N ALA A 613 -2.37 -30.61 -34.62
CA ALA A 613 -0.94 -30.36 -34.42
C ALA A 613 -0.28 -29.84 -35.70
N THR A 614 0.16 -28.58 -35.67
CA THR A 614 0.70 -27.89 -36.83
C THR A 614 2.11 -27.35 -36.53
N PRO A 615 3.12 -27.69 -37.33
CA PRO A 615 4.44 -27.09 -37.21
C PRO A 615 4.42 -25.66 -37.74
N MET A 616 5.07 -24.77 -37.02
CA MET A 616 5.15 -23.34 -37.28
C MET A 616 6.60 -22.92 -37.38
N ARG A 617 6.89 -22.05 -38.35
CA ARG A 617 8.21 -21.42 -38.53
C ARG A 617 8.01 -19.94 -38.77
N VAL A 618 8.36 -19.10 -37.79
CA VAL A 618 8.18 -17.64 -37.88
C VAL A 618 9.54 -16.94 -37.86
N PRO A 619 9.90 -16.19 -38.90
CA PRO A 619 11.14 -15.40 -38.88
C PRO A 619 11.00 -14.23 -37.90
N LEU A 620 11.97 -14.11 -37.00
CA LEU A 620 12.09 -13.04 -36.03
C LEU A 620 13.18 -12.08 -36.50
N SER A 621 12.85 -10.81 -36.72
CA SER A 621 13.83 -9.79 -37.11
C SER A 621 14.23 -8.96 -35.89
N PHE A 622 15.52 -8.95 -35.57
CA PHE A 622 16.11 -8.14 -34.50
C PHE A 622 16.84 -6.96 -35.14
N PRO A 623 16.27 -5.74 -35.10
CA PRO A 623 16.85 -4.59 -35.79
C PRO A 623 18.19 -4.14 -35.20
N ASP A 624 18.38 -4.32 -33.90
CA ASP A 624 19.55 -3.86 -33.15
C ASP A 624 19.98 -4.88 -32.10
N ALA A 625 21.13 -4.64 -31.46
CA ALA A 625 21.53 -5.39 -30.28
C ALA A 625 20.56 -5.08 -29.11
N GLY A 626 20.04 -6.11 -28.45
CA GLY A 626 19.11 -5.89 -27.34
C GLY A 626 18.35 -7.12 -26.86
N TYR A 627 17.41 -6.85 -25.97
CA TYR A 627 16.54 -7.83 -25.33
C TYR A 627 15.15 -7.78 -25.98
N TYR A 628 14.64 -8.95 -26.34
CA TYR A 628 13.39 -9.11 -27.07
C TYR A 628 12.47 -10.13 -26.37
N THR A 629 11.19 -9.78 -26.27
CA THR A 629 10.14 -10.72 -25.83
C THR A 629 9.47 -11.32 -27.05
N VAL A 630 9.45 -12.65 -27.12
CA VAL A 630 8.74 -13.42 -28.14
C VAL A 630 7.56 -14.11 -27.47
N SER A 631 6.34 -13.75 -27.87
CA SER A 631 5.14 -14.24 -27.21
C SER A 631 4.31 -15.11 -28.15
N ILE A 632 3.83 -16.25 -27.67
CA ILE A 632 2.81 -17.04 -28.37
C ILE A 632 1.53 -16.90 -27.55
N GLY A 633 0.51 -16.29 -28.16
CA GLY A 633 -0.79 -16.04 -27.52
C GLY A 633 -1.93 -16.68 -28.27
N ILE A 634 -3.03 -16.93 -27.56
CA ILE A 634 -4.27 -17.46 -28.13
C ILE A 634 -5.32 -16.35 -28.20
N GLU A 635 -6.15 -16.38 -29.24
CA GLU A 635 -7.18 -15.37 -29.45
C GLU A 635 -8.56 -16.06 -29.63
N PRO A 636 -9.59 -15.65 -28.87
CA PRO A 636 -9.53 -14.87 -27.63
C PRO A 636 -8.83 -15.66 -26.48
N PRO A 637 -8.19 -15.01 -25.50
CA PRO A 637 -7.60 -15.71 -24.35
C PRO A 637 -8.66 -16.53 -23.60
N CYS A 638 -8.24 -17.63 -22.96
CA CYS A 638 -9.10 -18.35 -22.04
C CYS A 638 -9.54 -17.43 -20.90
N PRO A 639 -10.83 -17.45 -20.51
CA PRO A 639 -11.27 -16.70 -19.34
C PRO A 639 -10.58 -17.23 -18.08
N GLU A 640 -10.17 -16.32 -17.19
CA GLU A 640 -9.55 -16.68 -15.90
C GLU A 640 -10.47 -17.53 -15.01
N GLN A 641 -11.78 -17.42 -15.21
CA GLN A 641 -12.79 -18.26 -14.56
C GLN A 641 -13.60 -19.02 -15.61
N ILE A 642 -13.43 -20.34 -15.64
CA ILE A 642 -14.18 -21.26 -16.50
C ILE A 642 -15.39 -21.77 -15.70
N ALA A 643 -16.61 -21.69 -16.27
CA ALA A 643 -17.79 -22.16 -15.55
C ALA A 643 -17.77 -23.69 -15.37
N PRO A 644 -18.41 -24.26 -14.32
CA PRO A 644 -18.46 -25.70 -14.12
C PRO A 644 -19.03 -26.42 -15.35
N GLY A 645 -18.24 -27.29 -15.97
CA GLY A 645 -18.61 -28.05 -17.17
C GLY A 645 -18.16 -27.42 -18.50
N GLU A 646 -17.64 -26.20 -18.48
CA GLU A 646 -16.94 -25.61 -19.61
C GLU A 646 -15.45 -26.01 -19.60
N ILE A 647 -14.84 -26.09 -20.78
CA ILE A 647 -13.42 -26.38 -20.94
C ILE A 647 -12.87 -25.36 -21.93
N CYS A 648 -11.88 -24.57 -21.52
CA CYS A 648 -11.16 -23.76 -22.49
C CYS A 648 -10.26 -24.65 -23.33
N ARG A 649 -10.35 -24.51 -24.66
CA ARG A 649 -9.47 -25.23 -25.59
C ARG A 649 -8.14 -24.49 -25.68
N SER A 650 -7.20 -24.81 -24.79
CA SER A 650 -5.84 -24.27 -24.79
C SER A 650 -5.01 -24.76 -25.98
N ILE A 651 -3.89 -24.09 -26.28
CA ILE A 651 -2.86 -24.62 -27.18
C ILE A 651 -1.87 -25.46 -26.37
N GLN A 652 -1.56 -26.67 -26.82
CA GLN A 652 -0.45 -27.47 -26.31
C GLN A 652 0.80 -27.18 -27.13
N VAL A 653 1.93 -26.94 -26.45
CA VAL A 653 3.24 -26.74 -27.07
C VAL A 653 4.00 -28.06 -27.02
N GLU A 654 4.04 -28.77 -28.16
CA GLU A 654 4.75 -30.05 -28.27
C GLU A 654 6.27 -29.85 -28.40
N SER A 655 6.68 -28.80 -29.10
CA SER A 655 8.09 -28.39 -29.22
C SER A 655 8.20 -26.88 -29.38
N LEU A 656 9.26 -26.29 -28.84
CA LEU A 656 9.61 -24.87 -28.99
C LEU A 656 11.14 -24.76 -29.09
N VAL A 657 11.64 -24.13 -30.15
CA VAL A 657 13.07 -23.94 -30.44
C VAL A 657 13.32 -22.54 -30.95
#